data_AF-A0A973IFV8-F1
#
_entry.id   AF-A0A973IFV8-F1
#
_cell.length_a   1.000
_cell.length_b   1.000
_cell.length_c   1.000
_cell.angle_alpha   90.00
_cell.angle_beta   90.00
_cell.angle_gamma   90.00
#
_symmetry.space_group_name_H-M   'P 1'
#
loop_
_entity.id
_entity.type
_entity.pdbx_description
1 polymer ?
#
loop_
_entity_poly.entity_id
_entity_poly.type
_entity_poly.pdbx_seq_one_letter_code
_entity_poly.pdbx_strand_id
1 'polypeptide(L)'
;MINNVRLRGLKTLFLSLFVGFFAVLSPVLSANAENSARVEAEIGDGYGRIIFSFDSFPDYELEMLDGVLVLKFGEEIDVQVSSLADKLSDYIVVARADPDKTGVRFALAQEVKINKIEAAERLFIDFLPKKWTGLPPSLPEEVIAELAERAEEASIAAREKILQRELKKKKNQLLVRYGELPTFTRLFFDWSLNVETKMERNGDIVSLRFNHYAQPIIKDLKSSPPKYLRKIDYRVTRTELVIELTLEPNTDVRGFKEGRGFVIDLSSGEGGQIERLKDTISDSEIAEMGGLIDGKSLEQQKLQTQQNAKNAISFLAGNDETLAEDGANDEVKPSLLGQQEAITSADKNVEAGAADAKATILPEVQPEAKPEAKPETKPEAKPETKPNANEIVGKQSVKIALNEVKDEDKPEIKINVDLPARLADTSTDDKMEADKNDQPEVEKVYRPIETDAKKVKIEVARNNREYQIIFPFETDVAIAAFERDELFWLVFEQKINFDITELETAAPELIEVYDVRMMDESTTIRLKLDRRLLSHIRAQNSDWILSLGELVLMDTKVLKLDRKYKQNGHAIVQIDFTDLGKVHWFTDEKIGDRIAVVTAKGPARGLLKTHNFVEFAALPTVHGLVFQAIADDVNVLANFDQVVVSSRQGLSLTVGQSFSSQVDNLSSGEIILPSSIEFRDMDDDADEFLKRRRDLRELVYNSESETDQSIYRLELVELMLSYQLANEALGLLAFEKFKVPLAANSSRFKSLQGAAYTLAGQYKNAINTLSSVAIRSNRTAALFRAYALSKTGVYQEALKEFDASSALLGQLPAEMEAEFLTAAIEAALQIPNLNVAQQHLIMLRNVMVTDYQKANYWLLMAHFSRMNDETAEAILRFKAAVEFDVRPINAEALGYLSILEYQTGKITIDEAIDQLNGNIVTWRGDKIEQKNIVSLGRLYMDNGDFRQGLTVLKQAAANFDPNEMGRDAAKYMASIFESLYLGGKANELPPYKALSLFYDFRDLTPVGRKGDEMIRNLADRLIDVDLLDQAIELLDHQVYKRLKGIAKADVASKLAMVQLLNYQPENAIQTIAKSRIASMPKHIARKRDVLEARALVEIGRVQSAIIRLEGYVGQDISIIKSEAYWRGSFWQQAGEEFEKMVLNRWQDDVPLLDNERHILLRSAIAYKMANDELSLGRLRKQFMRKMENTSHAGSFTLVVDEDRTDAIEFRKLAREIAEIDMLKEFIDDYRSNEELDIRDRAKETIGG
;
A
#
# COMPACT_ATOMS: atom_id res chain seq x y z
N MET A 1 -37.99 -10.67 50.71
CA MET A 1 -38.74 -9.46 50.33
C MET A 1 -39.58 -9.84 49.11
N ILE A 2 -40.73 -10.52 49.22
CA ILE A 2 -42.03 -10.06 49.77
C ILE A 2 -42.43 -8.76 49.05
N ASN A 3 -43.51 -8.60 48.28
CA ASN A 3 -44.68 -9.44 47.95
C ASN A 3 -45.44 -8.70 46.81
N ASN A 4 -45.91 -9.38 45.77
CA ASN A 4 -47.30 -9.85 45.58
C ASN A 4 -48.36 -8.82 45.13
N VAL A 5 -48.93 -9.12 43.95
CA VAL A 5 -50.35 -9.48 43.74
C VAL A 5 -51.45 -8.41 43.92
N ARG A 6 -52.10 -8.15 42.77
CA ARG A 6 -53.55 -8.19 42.48
C ARG A 6 -54.59 -7.57 43.44
N LEU A 7 -55.55 -6.91 42.77
CA LEU A 7 -57.02 -6.99 42.92
C LEU A 7 -57.62 -6.72 44.32
N ARG A 8 -58.49 -5.71 44.42
CA ARG A 8 -59.96 -5.82 44.21
C ARG A 8 -60.67 -4.57 44.72
N GLY A 9 -61.72 -4.16 44.02
CA GLY A 9 -62.67 -3.11 44.40
C GLY A 9 -63.18 -2.44 43.13
N LEU A 10 -63.96 -3.11 42.28
CA LEU A 10 -65.36 -3.51 42.49
C LEU A 10 -66.27 -2.32 42.86
N LYS A 11 -66.91 -1.80 41.81
CA LYS A 11 -68.33 -1.43 41.75
C LYS A 11 -68.83 -0.38 42.75
N THR A 12 -68.92 0.85 42.24
CA THR A 12 -70.06 1.79 42.34
C THR A 12 -69.79 2.82 41.23
N LEU A 13 -70.13 2.65 39.95
CA LEU A 13 -71.45 2.50 39.32
C LEU A 13 -72.55 3.27 40.04
N PHE A 14 -72.63 4.57 39.80
CA PHE A 14 -73.87 5.31 39.51
C PHE A 14 -73.48 6.77 39.17
N LEU A 15 -74.01 7.30 38.06
CA LEU A 15 -74.24 8.73 37.83
C LEU A 15 -73.09 9.63 37.30
N SER A 16 -72.64 9.44 36.05
CA SER A 16 -72.11 10.57 35.24
C SER A 16 -72.03 10.33 33.72
N LEU A 17 -72.67 9.31 33.16
CA LEU A 17 -72.56 8.97 31.73
C LEU A 17 -73.95 8.88 31.07
N PHE A 18 -74.66 10.01 31.03
CA PHE A 18 -75.94 10.12 30.32
C PHE A 18 -76.23 11.55 29.84
N VAL A 19 -75.30 12.19 29.14
CA VAL A 19 -75.59 13.29 28.21
C VAL A 19 -74.65 13.13 27.02
N GLY A 20 -75.19 12.74 25.86
CA GLY A 20 -74.41 12.64 24.62
C GLY A 20 -74.79 11.47 23.72
N PHE A 21 -76.08 11.13 23.62
CA PHE A 21 -76.59 10.25 22.57
C PHE A 21 -77.81 10.93 21.95
N PHE A 22 -77.86 10.96 20.61
CA PHE A 22 -78.79 11.64 19.71
C PHE A 22 -78.48 13.10 19.29
N ALA A 23 -77.52 13.24 18.37
CA ALA A 23 -77.69 14.00 17.12
C ALA A 23 -76.44 13.84 16.22
N VAL A 24 -76.32 12.72 15.50
CA VAL A 24 -75.35 12.57 14.39
C VAL A 24 -76.15 12.36 13.11
N LEU A 25 -76.54 13.47 12.50
CA LEU A 25 -76.97 13.54 11.11
C LEU A 25 -76.57 14.94 10.58
N SER A 26 -75.36 15.02 10.03
CA SER A 26 -74.85 16.08 9.14
C SER A 26 -73.50 15.62 8.56
N PRO A 27 -73.11 16.12 7.39
CA PRO A 27 -72.74 15.31 6.23
C PRO A 27 -71.29 14.84 6.25
N VAL A 28 -71.01 13.84 5.40
CA VAL A 28 -69.67 13.60 4.85
C VAL A 28 -69.23 14.91 4.18
N LEU A 29 -68.45 15.71 4.88
CA LEU A 29 -67.49 16.60 4.23
C LEU A 29 -66.33 15.69 3.84
N SER A 30 -66.23 15.38 2.55
CA SER A 30 -64.96 15.05 1.94
C SER A 30 -64.01 16.19 2.28
N ALA A 31 -63.07 15.94 3.19
CA ALA A 31 -61.88 16.75 3.28
C ALA A 31 -61.05 16.41 2.03
N ASN A 32 -61.18 17.22 0.98
CA ASN A 32 -60.20 17.25 -0.10
C ASN A 32 -58.89 17.70 0.56
N ALA A 33 -57.94 16.79 0.74
CA ALA A 33 -56.56 17.17 0.94
C ALA A 33 -56.12 17.86 -0.36
N GLU A 34 -55.65 19.10 -0.28
CA GLU A 34 -54.96 19.75 -1.40
C GLU A 34 -53.67 18.97 -1.66
N ASN A 35 -53.63 18.16 -2.73
CA ASN A 35 -52.40 17.52 -3.19
C ASN A 35 -51.47 18.62 -3.72
N SER A 36 -50.31 18.79 -3.08
CA SER A 36 -49.30 19.79 -3.47
C SER A 36 -47.98 19.11 -3.79
N ALA A 37 -47.24 19.64 -4.78
CA ALA A 37 -45.92 19.16 -5.13
C ALA A 37 -44.87 20.24 -4.87
N ARG A 38 -43.83 19.90 -4.09
CA ARG A 38 -42.65 20.78 -3.98
C ARG A 38 -41.77 20.57 -5.21
N VAL A 39 -41.28 21.68 -5.76
CA VAL A 39 -40.43 21.64 -6.95
C VAL A 39 -39.08 22.28 -6.65
N GLU A 40 -38.03 21.53 -6.92
CA GLU A 40 -36.65 21.97 -6.80
C GLU A 40 -35.93 21.84 -8.14
N ALA A 41 -34.87 22.62 -8.31
CA ALA A 41 -34.04 22.59 -9.51
C ALA A 41 -32.56 22.65 -9.15
N GLU A 42 -31.78 21.84 -9.85
CA GLU A 42 -30.36 21.64 -9.66
C GLU A 42 -29.62 21.71 -11.01
N ILE A 43 -28.44 22.30 -11.01
CA ILE A 43 -27.52 22.23 -12.15
C ILE A 43 -26.44 21.20 -11.79
N GLY A 44 -26.38 20.13 -12.56
CA GLY A 44 -25.30 19.15 -12.49
C GLY A 44 -24.21 19.43 -13.53
N ASP A 45 -23.22 18.55 -13.61
CA ASP A 45 -22.11 18.66 -14.57
C ASP A 45 -22.59 18.51 -16.02
N GLY A 46 -22.97 19.64 -16.64
CA GLY A 46 -23.44 19.72 -18.02
C GLY A 46 -24.92 19.36 -18.24
N TYR A 47 -25.74 19.22 -17.18
CA TYR A 47 -27.18 18.97 -17.28
C TYR A 47 -27.98 19.78 -16.25
N GLY A 48 -29.25 20.03 -16.55
CA GLY A 48 -30.22 20.58 -15.60
C GLY A 48 -31.15 19.50 -15.07
N ARG A 49 -31.58 19.58 -13.81
CA ARG A 49 -32.52 18.64 -13.18
C ARG A 49 -33.64 19.37 -12.47
N ILE A 50 -34.87 18.91 -12.65
CA ILE A 50 -36.02 19.29 -11.82
C ILE A 50 -36.43 18.10 -10.96
N ILE A 51 -36.78 18.37 -9.71
CA ILE A 51 -37.25 17.38 -8.75
C ILE A 51 -38.64 17.78 -8.30
N PHE A 52 -39.63 16.94 -8.57
CA PHE A 52 -40.97 17.04 -7.99
C PHE A 52 -41.05 16.11 -6.80
N SER A 53 -41.44 16.61 -5.63
CA SER A 53 -41.71 15.81 -4.44
C SER A 53 -43.18 15.89 -4.09
N PHE A 54 -43.84 14.73 -4.01
CA PHE A 54 -45.26 14.59 -3.77
C PHE A 54 -45.52 13.98 -2.38
N ASP A 55 -46.68 14.25 -1.81
CA ASP A 55 -47.15 13.56 -0.59
C ASP A 55 -47.64 12.12 -0.93
N SER A 56 -48.12 11.91 -2.15
CA SER A 56 -48.48 10.63 -2.75
C SER A 56 -48.15 10.69 -4.24
N PHE A 57 -47.50 9.67 -4.79
CA PHE A 57 -47.04 9.70 -6.18
C PHE A 57 -48.23 9.65 -7.16
N PRO A 58 -48.43 10.67 -8.03
CA PRO A 58 -49.58 10.76 -8.92
C PRO A 58 -49.36 10.06 -10.27
N ASP A 59 -50.45 9.70 -10.95
CA ASP A 59 -50.38 9.34 -12.37
C ASP A 59 -49.99 10.58 -13.19
N TYR A 60 -49.06 10.41 -14.14
CA TYR A 60 -48.60 11.50 -14.98
C TYR A 60 -48.21 11.07 -16.39
N GLU A 61 -48.30 12.01 -17.33
CA GLU A 61 -47.82 11.89 -18.71
C GLU A 61 -46.80 12.99 -19.01
N LEU A 62 -45.76 12.65 -19.76
CA LEU A 62 -44.73 13.59 -20.19
C LEU A 62 -44.68 13.64 -21.72
N GLU A 63 -45.00 14.79 -22.29
CA GLU A 63 -45.06 14.99 -23.75
C GLU A 63 -44.14 16.12 -24.18
N MET A 64 -43.49 15.97 -25.34
CA MET A 64 -42.68 17.01 -25.95
C MET A 64 -43.33 17.49 -27.24
N LEU A 65 -43.70 18.78 -27.27
CA LEU A 65 -44.42 19.41 -28.38
C LEU A 65 -43.69 20.70 -28.79
N ASP A 66 -43.10 20.71 -30.00
CA ASP A 66 -42.48 21.90 -30.62
C ASP A 66 -41.56 22.73 -29.69
N GLY A 67 -40.66 22.07 -28.95
CA GLY A 67 -39.73 22.73 -28.03
C GLY A 67 -40.34 23.10 -26.66
N VAL A 68 -41.54 22.63 -26.37
CA VAL A 68 -42.18 22.73 -25.05
C VAL A 68 -42.33 21.34 -24.46
N LEU A 69 -41.85 21.14 -23.23
CA LEU A 69 -42.10 19.94 -22.44
C LEU A 69 -43.37 20.15 -21.62
N VAL A 70 -44.31 19.22 -21.70
CA VAL A 70 -45.57 19.23 -20.97
C VAL A 70 -45.59 18.03 -20.01
N LEU A 71 -45.67 18.32 -18.71
CA LEU A 71 -45.92 17.35 -17.66
C LEU A 71 -47.40 17.45 -17.29
N LYS A 72 -48.19 16.42 -17.53
CA LYS A 72 -49.63 16.39 -17.27
C LYS A 72 -49.92 15.41 -16.16
N PHE A 73 -50.73 15.80 -15.18
CA PHE A 73 -51.14 14.97 -14.05
C PHE A 73 -52.55 14.42 -14.28
N GLY A 74 -52.80 13.20 -13.80
CA GLY A 74 -54.13 12.58 -13.82
C GLY A 74 -55.11 13.18 -12.81
N GLU A 75 -54.60 13.98 -11.87
CA GLU A 75 -55.34 14.65 -10.81
C GLU A 75 -54.89 16.12 -10.66
N GLU A 76 -55.64 16.91 -9.89
CA GLU A 76 -55.30 18.31 -9.60
C GLU A 76 -54.14 18.39 -8.60
N ILE A 77 -53.01 18.96 -9.00
CA ILE A 77 -51.81 19.10 -8.16
C ILE A 77 -51.35 20.55 -8.15
N ASP A 78 -51.23 21.13 -6.96
CA ASP A 78 -50.71 22.49 -6.82
C ASP A 78 -49.18 22.50 -6.95
N VAL A 79 -48.67 23.14 -8.00
CA VAL A 79 -47.25 23.14 -8.34
C VAL A 79 -46.72 24.57 -8.53
N GLN A 80 -45.68 24.94 -7.79
CA GLN A 80 -45.00 26.22 -7.96
C GLN A 80 -43.73 26.09 -8.81
N VAL A 81 -43.74 26.72 -9.99
CA VAL A 81 -42.67 26.57 -11.00
C VAL A 81 -41.97 27.87 -11.39
N SER A 82 -42.35 28.99 -10.76
CA SER A 82 -41.87 30.32 -11.14
C SER A 82 -40.36 30.52 -11.01
N SER A 83 -39.69 29.78 -10.11
CA SER A 83 -38.24 29.87 -9.88
C SER A 83 -37.40 28.97 -10.79
N LEU A 84 -38.01 28.11 -11.61
CA LEU A 84 -37.27 27.13 -12.41
C LEU A 84 -36.51 27.78 -13.58
N ALA A 85 -37.11 28.79 -14.22
CA ALA A 85 -36.47 29.50 -15.33
C ALA A 85 -35.23 30.29 -14.87
N ASP A 86 -35.23 30.81 -13.64
CA ASP A 86 -34.08 31.53 -13.08
C ASP A 86 -32.92 30.58 -12.76
N LYS A 87 -33.22 29.38 -12.26
CA LYS A 87 -32.22 28.39 -11.87
C LYS A 87 -31.70 27.55 -13.02
N LEU A 88 -32.51 27.31 -14.06
CA LEU A 88 -32.17 26.46 -15.21
C LEU A 88 -32.20 27.26 -16.52
N SER A 89 -31.69 28.50 -16.52
CA SER A 89 -31.77 29.42 -17.66
C SER A 89 -31.17 28.86 -18.96
N ASP A 90 -30.18 27.97 -18.85
CA ASP A 90 -29.52 27.33 -19.98
C ASP A 90 -30.40 26.24 -20.66
N TYR A 91 -31.47 25.82 -19.99
CA TYR A 91 -32.35 24.73 -20.44
C TYR A 91 -33.82 25.16 -20.55
N ILE A 92 -34.30 26.05 -19.70
CA ILE A 92 -35.70 26.46 -19.58
C ILE A 92 -35.80 27.99 -19.65
N VAL A 93 -36.52 28.48 -20.64
CA VAL A 93 -36.80 29.92 -20.81
C VAL A 93 -37.96 30.36 -19.94
N VAL A 94 -39.00 29.53 -19.86
CA VAL A 94 -40.24 29.82 -19.11
C VAL A 94 -40.82 28.50 -18.59
N ALA A 95 -41.25 28.47 -17.34
CA ALA A 95 -42.06 27.40 -16.76
C ALA A 95 -43.41 27.96 -16.28
N ARG A 96 -44.53 27.29 -16.60
CA ARG A 96 -45.87 27.69 -16.17
C ARG A 96 -46.69 26.47 -15.76
N ALA A 97 -47.39 26.56 -14.64
CA ALA A 97 -48.44 25.61 -14.30
C ALA A 97 -49.75 26.02 -14.99
N ASP A 98 -50.56 25.04 -15.35
CA ASP A 98 -51.87 25.25 -15.97
C ASP A 98 -52.87 25.78 -14.95
N PRO A 99 -53.83 26.64 -15.36
CA PRO A 99 -54.82 27.20 -14.43
C PRO A 99 -55.73 26.15 -13.78
N ASP A 100 -55.88 24.99 -14.41
CA ASP A 100 -56.66 23.85 -13.91
C ASP A 100 -55.86 22.91 -13.00
N LYS A 101 -54.58 23.23 -12.72
CA LYS A 101 -53.66 22.42 -11.90
C LYS A 101 -53.43 21.00 -12.40
N THR A 102 -53.74 20.72 -13.67
CA THR A 102 -53.56 19.38 -14.27
C THR A 102 -52.29 19.26 -15.10
N GLY A 103 -51.47 20.30 -15.19
CA GLY A 103 -50.22 20.21 -15.92
C GLY A 103 -49.26 21.37 -15.72
N VAL A 104 -48.03 21.16 -16.17
CA VAL A 104 -46.93 22.11 -16.13
C VAL A 104 -46.25 22.11 -17.49
N ARG A 105 -45.97 23.29 -18.03
CA ARG A 105 -45.33 23.48 -19.34
C ARG A 105 -43.99 24.20 -19.17
N PHE A 106 -42.96 23.66 -19.80
CA PHE A 106 -41.61 24.21 -19.83
C PHE A 106 -41.23 24.55 -21.27
N ALA A 107 -41.03 25.84 -21.57
CA ALA A 107 -40.45 26.27 -22.84
C ALA A 107 -38.93 26.08 -22.79
N LEU A 108 -38.38 25.26 -23.68
CA LEU A 108 -36.98 24.86 -23.67
C LEU A 108 -36.11 25.88 -24.40
N ALA A 109 -34.93 26.19 -23.84
CA ALA A 109 -33.98 27.13 -24.43
C ALA A 109 -33.18 26.53 -25.60
N GLN A 110 -33.10 25.20 -25.65
CA GLN A 110 -32.37 24.44 -26.65
C GLN A 110 -33.00 23.04 -26.82
N GLU A 111 -32.61 22.34 -27.89
CA GLU A 111 -32.95 20.92 -28.02
C GLU A 111 -32.23 20.09 -26.95
N VAL A 112 -33.02 19.42 -26.13
CA VAL A 112 -32.56 18.56 -25.04
C VAL A 112 -33.13 17.15 -25.19
N LYS A 113 -32.39 16.17 -24.69
CA LYS A 113 -32.89 14.82 -24.44
C LYS A 113 -33.37 14.77 -22.99
N ILE A 114 -34.59 14.31 -22.79
CA ILE A 114 -35.17 14.17 -21.45
C ILE A 114 -34.84 12.79 -20.89
N ASN A 115 -34.36 12.76 -19.66
CA ASN A 115 -34.27 11.55 -18.84
C ASN A 115 -35.20 11.71 -17.64
N LYS A 116 -36.07 10.73 -17.42
CA LYS A 116 -37.02 10.74 -16.30
C LYS A 116 -36.66 9.61 -15.34
N ILE A 117 -36.68 9.90 -14.04
CA ILE A 117 -36.39 8.91 -13.00
C ILE A 117 -37.46 9.04 -11.93
N GLU A 118 -38.06 7.92 -11.55
CA GLU A 118 -39.07 7.85 -10.50
C GLU A 118 -38.45 7.15 -9.30
N ALA A 119 -38.51 7.78 -8.12
CA ALA A 119 -37.89 7.25 -6.92
C ALA A 119 -38.66 7.71 -5.68
N ALA A 120 -39.20 6.74 -4.94
CA ALA A 120 -40.11 6.99 -3.82
C ALA A 120 -41.28 7.89 -4.27
N GLU A 121 -41.62 8.92 -3.50
CA GLU A 121 -42.65 9.90 -3.83
C GLU A 121 -42.08 11.08 -4.64
N ARG A 122 -41.00 10.88 -5.41
CA ARG A 122 -40.34 11.94 -6.18
C ARG A 122 -40.16 11.59 -7.66
N LEU A 123 -40.37 12.58 -8.52
CA LEU A 123 -40.14 12.52 -9.97
C LEU A 123 -38.98 13.45 -10.35
N PHE A 124 -37.94 12.89 -10.95
CA PHE A 124 -36.76 13.59 -11.44
C PHE A 124 -36.86 13.75 -12.96
N ILE A 125 -36.66 14.96 -13.46
CA ILE A 125 -36.65 15.29 -14.88
C ILE A 125 -35.32 15.96 -15.23
N ASP A 126 -34.47 15.26 -15.97
CA ASP A 126 -33.17 15.76 -16.40
C ASP A 126 -33.21 16.27 -17.84
N PHE A 127 -32.61 17.43 -18.05
CA PHE A 127 -32.47 18.14 -19.31
C PHE A 127 -31.02 17.97 -19.79
N LEU A 128 -30.81 17.02 -20.71
CA LEU A 128 -29.50 16.70 -21.27
C LEU A 128 -29.31 17.41 -22.61
N PRO A 129 -28.18 18.10 -22.88
CA PRO A 129 -27.91 18.69 -24.19
C PRO A 129 -27.92 17.64 -25.31
N LYS A 130 -28.29 18.02 -26.55
CA LYS A 130 -28.26 17.12 -27.72
C LYS A 130 -26.92 16.40 -27.95
N LYS A 131 -25.80 17.01 -27.54
CA LYS A 131 -24.44 16.45 -27.65
C LYS A 131 -24.05 15.52 -26.50
N TRP A 132 -24.96 15.20 -25.57
CA TRP A 132 -24.66 14.34 -24.42
C TRP A 132 -24.29 12.92 -24.88
N THR A 133 -23.04 12.51 -24.62
CA THR A 133 -22.50 11.18 -24.97
C THR A 133 -22.36 10.24 -23.76
N GLY A 134 -22.65 10.72 -22.55
CA GLY A 134 -22.56 9.96 -21.30
C GLY A 134 -23.84 9.18 -20.95
N LEU A 135 -23.77 8.39 -19.88
CA LEU A 135 -24.98 7.84 -19.24
C LEU A 135 -25.80 8.97 -18.60
N PRO A 136 -27.12 8.82 -18.45
CA PRO A 136 -27.92 9.79 -17.71
C PRO A 136 -27.45 9.91 -16.24
N PRO A 137 -27.69 11.06 -15.60
CA PRO A 137 -27.28 11.28 -14.22
C PRO A 137 -28.03 10.36 -13.26
N SER A 138 -27.36 9.88 -12.22
CA SER A 138 -27.97 9.00 -11.20
C SER A 138 -28.91 9.78 -10.27
N LEU A 139 -29.68 9.05 -9.45
CA LEU A 139 -30.44 9.63 -8.34
C LEU A 139 -29.50 10.35 -7.35
N PRO A 140 -29.94 11.43 -6.68
CA PRO A 140 -29.17 12.06 -5.61
C PRO A 140 -28.85 11.08 -4.48
N GLU A 141 -27.68 11.24 -3.84
CA GLU A 141 -27.22 10.31 -2.78
C GLU A 141 -28.19 10.21 -1.61
N GLU A 142 -28.85 11.30 -1.23
CA GLU A 142 -29.84 11.32 -0.14
C GLU A 142 -31.08 10.48 -0.47
N VAL A 143 -31.50 10.49 -1.73
CA VAL A 143 -32.65 9.68 -2.22
C VAL A 143 -32.27 8.21 -2.26
N ILE A 144 -31.03 7.91 -2.68
CA ILE A 144 -30.50 6.55 -2.64
C ILE A 144 -30.39 6.06 -1.20
N ALA A 145 -29.99 6.92 -0.25
CA ALA A 145 -29.93 6.62 1.18
C ALA A 145 -31.31 6.42 1.82
N GLU A 146 -32.32 7.20 1.44
CA GLU A 146 -33.70 7.05 1.90
C GLU A 146 -34.35 5.77 1.33
N LEU A 147 -34.17 5.52 0.03
CA LEU A 147 -34.62 4.27 -0.61
C LEU A 147 -33.90 3.06 -0.03
N ALA A 148 -32.61 3.21 0.30
CA ALA A 148 -31.81 2.23 0.97
C ALA A 148 -32.33 1.88 2.36
N GLU A 149 -32.65 2.89 3.17
CA GLU A 149 -33.21 2.71 4.52
C GLU A 149 -34.59 2.05 4.44
N ARG A 150 -35.47 2.49 3.53
CA ARG A 150 -36.76 1.81 3.29
C ARG A 150 -36.60 0.39 2.76
N ALA A 151 -35.64 0.15 1.87
CA ALA A 151 -35.33 -1.19 1.37
C ALA A 151 -34.75 -2.07 2.49
N GLU A 152 -33.96 -1.50 3.40
CA GLU A 152 -33.45 -2.17 4.59
C GLU A 152 -34.61 -2.53 5.52
N GLU A 153 -35.50 -1.59 5.85
CA GLU A 153 -36.71 -1.83 6.63
C GLU A 153 -37.63 -2.86 5.97
N ALA A 154 -37.84 -2.78 4.65
CA ALA A 154 -38.64 -3.73 3.89
C ALA A 154 -37.98 -5.11 3.85
N SER A 155 -36.65 -5.19 3.73
CA SER A 155 -35.90 -6.43 3.76
C SER A 155 -35.89 -7.06 5.16
N ILE A 156 -35.77 -6.25 6.21
CA ILE A 156 -35.90 -6.67 7.61
C ILE A 156 -37.31 -7.18 7.85
N ALA A 157 -38.34 -6.45 7.41
CA ALA A 157 -39.73 -6.87 7.54
C ALA A 157 -40.06 -8.11 6.70
N ALA A 158 -39.47 -8.26 5.52
CA ALA A 158 -39.61 -9.45 4.67
C ALA A 158 -38.91 -10.65 5.30
N ARG A 159 -37.69 -10.48 5.82
CA ARG A 159 -36.92 -11.49 6.53
C ARG A 159 -37.60 -11.89 7.82
N GLU A 160 -38.19 -10.94 8.54
CA GLU A 160 -39.02 -11.19 9.72
C GLU A 160 -40.31 -11.92 9.35
N LYS A 161 -40.99 -11.57 8.25
CA LYS A 161 -42.16 -12.30 7.74
C LYS A 161 -41.82 -13.73 7.30
N ILE A 162 -40.66 -13.94 6.66
CA ILE A 162 -40.16 -15.26 6.25
C ILE A 162 -39.82 -16.08 7.50
N LEU A 163 -39.05 -15.51 8.44
CA LEU A 163 -38.73 -16.13 9.72
C LEU A 163 -40.01 -16.47 10.51
N GLN A 164 -40.98 -15.58 10.56
CA GLN A 164 -42.30 -15.81 11.19
C GLN A 164 -43.08 -16.93 10.49
N ARG A 165 -43.00 -17.05 9.16
CA ARG A 165 -43.62 -18.14 8.38
C ARG A 165 -42.91 -19.47 8.59
N GLU A 166 -41.58 -19.47 8.70
CA GLU A 166 -40.78 -20.66 8.98
C GLU A 166 -40.93 -21.14 10.43
N LEU A 167 -40.97 -20.21 11.39
CA LEU A 167 -41.24 -20.47 12.81
C LEU A 167 -42.68 -20.97 13.03
N LYS A 168 -43.65 -20.54 12.21
CA LYS A 168 -45.01 -21.12 12.21
C LYS A 168 -45.06 -22.54 11.65
N LYS A 169 -44.12 -22.93 10.78
CA LYS A 169 -44.09 -24.26 10.12
C LYS A 169 -43.38 -25.35 10.93
N LYS A 170 -42.53 -25.01 11.91
CA LYS A 170 -41.90 -26.00 12.80
C LYS A 170 -42.34 -25.77 14.25
N LYS A 171 -42.99 -26.75 14.87
CA LYS A 171 -43.10 -26.80 16.34
C LYS A 171 -41.67 -26.83 16.90
N ASN A 172 -41.19 -25.71 17.44
CA ASN A 172 -39.83 -25.59 17.96
C ASN A 172 -39.69 -26.40 19.25
N GLN A 173 -39.38 -27.70 19.12
CA GLN A 173 -39.11 -28.61 20.23
C GLN A 173 -37.60 -28.76 20.41
N LEU A 174 -37.12 -28.67 21.65
CA LEU A 174 -35.71 -28.91 22.00
C LEU A 174 -35.57 -30.37 22.46
N LEU A 175 -34.79 -31.17 21.74
CA LEU A 175 -34.49 -32.53 22.17
C LEU A 175 -33.44 -32.48 23.29
N VAL A 176 -33.75 -33.09 24.43
CA VAL A 176 -32.80 -33.22 25.54
C VAL A 176 -32.48 -34.69 25.73
N ARG A 177 -31.23 -35.08 25.45
CA ARG A 177 -30.74 -36.45 25.63
C ARG A 177 -29.81 -36.50 26.84
N TYR A 178 -29.63 -37.69 27.40
CA TYR A 178 -28.62 -37.90 28.45
C TYR A 178 -27.91 -39.23 28.27
N GLY A 179 -26.67 -39.30 28.77
CA GLY A 179 -25.89 -40.54 28.88
C GLY A 179 -25.24 -40.62 30.26
N GLU A 180 -25.36 -41.77 30.91
CA GLU A 180 -24.67 -42.05 32.17
C GLU A 180 -23.39 -42.83 31.89
N LEU A 181 -22.26 -42.24 32.22
CA LEU A 181 -20.95 -42.89 32.20
C LEU A 181 -20.53 -43.22 33.64
N PRO A 182 -19.59 -44.15 33.85
CA PRO A 182 -19.18 -44.56 35.20
C PRO A 182 -18.73 -43.39 36.10
N THR A 183 -18.14 -42.36 35.50
CA THR A 183 -17.52 -41.22 36.19
C THR A 183 -18.33 -39.92 36.12
N PHE A 184 -19.27 -39.76 35.18
CA PHE A 184 -20.10 -38.56 35.05
C PHE A 184 -21.39 -38.83 34.25
N THR A 185 -22.38 -37.96 34.43
CA THR A 185 -23.62 -37.91 33.64
C THR A 185 -23.53 -36.76 32.66
N ARG A 186 -23.76 -37.01 31.38
CA ARG A 186 -23.78 -35.98 30.32
C ARG A 186 -25.20 -35.69 29.86
N LEU A 187 -25.62 -34.43 29.88
CA LEU A 187 -26.87 -33.94 29.29
C LEU A 187 -26.55 -33.21 27.98
N PHE A 188 -27.29 -33.52 26.92
CA PHE A 188 -27.19 -32.89 25.60
C PHE A 188 -28.47 -32.12 25.29
N PHE A 189 -28.34 -30.84 24.96
CA PHE A 189 -29.41 -29.96 24.51
C PHE A 189 -29.23 -29.69 23.02
N ASP A 190 -29.92 -30.44 22.17
CA ASP A 190 -29.71 -30.43 20.72
C ASP A 190 -30.60 -29.39 20.03
N TRP A 191 -29.99 -28.31 19.52
CA TRP A 191 -30.71 -27.28 18.78
C TRP A 191 -30.62 -27.47 17.27
N SER A 192 -31.70 -27.14 16.57
CA SER A 192 -31.76 -27.10 15.10
C SER A 192 -31.17 -25.81 14.50
N LEU A 193 -30.88 -24.82 15.34
CA LEU A 193 -30.35 -23.50 15.00
C LEU A 193 -29.25 -23.10 16.00
N ASN A 194 -28.37 -22.18 15.61
CA ASN A 194 -27.32 -21.69 16.49
C ASN A 194 -27.91 -20.81 17.59
N VAL A 195 -27.78 -21.23 18.84
CA VAL A 195 -28.22 -20.48 20.02
C VAL A 195 -27.03 -20.01 20.85
N GLU A 196 -27.22 -18.90 21.54
CA GLU A 196 -26.35 -18.46 22.62
C GLU A 196 -26.90 -18.98 23.94
N THR A 197 -26.00 -19.47 24.79
CA THR A 197 -26.34 -20.06 26.08
C THR A 197 -25.59 -19.36 27.19
N LYS A 198 -26.30 -18.94 28.23
CA LYS A 198 -25.72 -18.47 29.48
C LYS A 198 -25.99 -19.47 30.58
N MET A 199 -24.94 -19.95 31.25
CA MET A 199 -25.04 -20.86 32.39
C MET A 199 -24.69 -20.11 33.67
N GLU A 200 -25.56 -20.19 34.68
CA GLU A 200 -25.33 -19.62 36.02
C GLU A 200 -25.56 -20.69 37.08
N ARG A 201 -24.68 -20.76 38.09
CA ARG A 201 -24.81 -21.70 39.21
C ARG A 201 -25.03 -20.97 40.52
N ASN A 202 -26.03 -21.39 41.28
CA ASN A 202 -26.31 -20.92 42.63
C ASN A 202 -26.50 -22.12 43.56
N GLY A 203 -25.43 -22.51 44.26
CA GLY A 203 -25.40 -23.72 45.09
C GLY A 203 -25.64 -24.98 44.25
N ASP A 204 -26.69 -25.73 44.63
CA ASP A 204 -27.12 -26.96 43.95
C ASP A 204 -28.03 -26.68 42.74
N ILE A 205 -28.26 -25.43 42.35
CA ILE A 205 -29.10 -25.08 41.21
C ILE A 205 -28.24 -24.52 40.07
N VAL A 206 -28.39 -25.09 38.87
CA VAL A 206 -27.79 -24.59 37.62
C VAL A 206 -28.90 -24.10 36.71
N SER A 207 -28.83 -22.84 36.29
CA SER A 207 -29.76 -22.22 35.35
C SER A 207 -29.07 -22.06 33.99
N LEU A 208 -29.69 -22.58 32.94
CA LEU A 208 -29.30 -22.42 31.54
C LEU A 208 -30.30 -21.52 30.85
N ARG A 209 -29.84 -20.41 30.29
CA ARG A 209 -30.67 -19.49 29.51
C ARG A 209 -30.23 -19.53 28.06
N PHE A 210 -31.17 -19.85 27.18
CA PHE A 210 -31.00 -19.83 25.74
C PHE A 210 -31.72 -18.63 25.15
N ASN A 211 -31.07 -17.93 24.22
CA ASN A 211 -31.62 -16.73 23.56
C ASN A 211 -32.72 -17.02 22.52
N HIS A 212 -33.29 -18.23 22.52
CA HIS A 212 -34.37 -18.64 21.62
C HIS A 212 -35.45 -19.43 22.37
N TYR A 213 -36.70 -19.27 21.92
CA TYR A 213 -37.84 -20.06 22.36
C TYR A 213 -37.76 -21.50 21.83
N ALA A 214 -37.88 -22.50 22.71
CA ALA A 214 -38.21 -23.87 22.36
C ALA A 214 -38.91 -24.59 23.52
N GLN A 215 -39.68 -25.63 23.22
CA GLN A 215 -40.25 -26.53 24.24
C GLN A 215 -39.34 -27.74 24.45
N PRO A 216 -38.63 -27.87 25.59
CA PRO A 216 -37.74 -28.99 25.84
C PRO A 216 -38.51 -30.29 26.11
N ILE A 217 -38.12 -31.37 25.45
CA ILE A 217 -38.62 -32.73 25.68
C ILE A 217 -37.87 -33.32 26.86
N ILE A 218 -38.38 -33.11 28.08
CA ILE A 218 -37.72 -33.52 29.35
C ILE A 218 -38.60 -34.43 30.22
N LYS A 219 -39.66 -35.01 29.64
CA LYS A 219 -40.63 -35.82 30.39
C LYS A 219 -39.94 -37.01 31.08
N ASP A 220 -39.03 -37.67 30.38
CA ASP A 220 -38.31 -38.85 30.88
C ASP A 220 -37.30 -38.49 31.98
N LEU A 221 -36.56 -37.40 31.79
CA LEU A 221 -35.63 -36.82 32.77
C LEU A 221 -36.33 -36.33 34.06
N LYS A 222 -37.61 -35.95 33.98
CA LYS A 222 -38.43 -35.60 35.15
C LYS A 222 -38.91 -36.84 35.91
N SER A 223 -39.25 -37.91 35.22
CA SER A 223 -39.76 -39.14 35.83
C SER A 223 -38.65 -40.02 36.43
N SER A 224 -37.45 -40.01 35.83
CA SER A 224 -36.29 -40.79 36.27
C SER A 224 -35.02 -39.97 36.05
N PRO A 225 -34.68 -39.06 36.97
CA PRO A 225 -33.52 -38.20 36.79
C PRO A 225 -32.22 -39.01 36.92
N PRO A 226 -31.22 -38.76 36.05
CA PRO A 226 -29.96 -39.50 36.03
C PRO A 226 -29.06 -39.14 37.22
N LYS A 227 -28.02 -39.96 37.45
CA LYS A 227 -27.03 -39.78 38.52
C LYS A 227 -26.55 -38.32 38.58
N TYR A 228 -26.46 -37.74 39.79
CA TYR A 228 -26.10 -36.35 40.07
C TYR A 228 -27.17 -35.28 39.76
N LEU A 229 -28.29 -35.62 39.09
CA LEU A 229 -29.41 -34.72 38.85
C LEU A 229 -30.58 -35.08 39.77
N ARG A 230 -31.06 -34.11 40.57
CA ARG A 230 -32.24 -34.28 41.44
C ARG A 230 -33.53 -33.87 40.76
N LYS A 231 -33.48 -32.81 39.95
CA LYS A 231 -34.66 -32.24 39.27
C LYS A 231 -34.25 -31.45 38.03
N ILE A 232 -35.09 -31.46 37.01
CA ILE A 232 -35.01 -30.54 35.87
C ILE A 232 -36.35 -29.85 35.67
N ASP A 233 -36.35 -28.54 35.54
CA ASP A 233 -37.52 -27.72 35.20
C ASP A 233 -37.15 -26.74 34.08
N TYR A 234 -38.17 -26.09 33.51
CA TYR A 234 -37.95 -25.05 32.52
C TYR A 234 -39.04 -23.98 32.60
N ARG A 235 -38.69 -22.78 32.15
CA ARG A 235 -39.61 -21.67 31.94
C ARG A 235 -39.37 -21.10 30.55
N VAL A 236 -40.45 -20.89 29.82
CA VAL A 236 -40.39 -20.32 28.48
C VAL A 236 -40.98 -18.92 28.48
N THR A 237 -40.26 -17.97 27.90
CA THR A 237 -40.74 -16.60 27.64
C THR A 237 -41.03 -16.41 26.16
N ARG A 238 -41.44 -15.20 25.72
CA ARG A 238 -41.70 -14.95 24.29
C ARG A 238 -40.45 -15.09 23.41
N THR A 239 -39.26 -14.96 23.98
CA THR A 239 -37.98 -14.90 23.23
C THR A 239 -36.91 -15.84 23.78
N GLU A 240 -36.97 -16.25 25.05
CA GLU A 240 -35.93 -17.08 25.71
C GLU A 240 -36.49 -18.38 26.31
N LEU A 241 -35.66 -19.42 26.35
CA LEU A 241 -35.87 -20.64 27.12
C LEU A 241 -34.92 -20.67 28.32
N VAL A 242 -35.44 -20.87 29.52
CA VAL A 242 -34.66 -21.06 30.75
C VAL A 242 -34.86 -22.49 31.24
N ILE A 243 -33.78 -23.24 31.47
CA ILE A 243 -33.79 -24.58 32.04
C ILE A 243 -33.10 -24.53 33.41
N GLU A 244 -33.78 -25.03 34.45
CA GLU A 244 -33.28 -25.07 35.82
C GLU A 244 -32.99 -26.53 36.20
N LEU A 245 -31.72 -26.84 36.45
CA LEU A 245 -31.25 -28.14 36.95
C LEU A 245 -31.01 -28.02 38.46
N THR A 246 -31.60 -28.90 39.24
CA THR A 246 -31.27 -29.08 40.67
C THR A 246 -30.42 -30.32 40.82
N LEU A 247 -29.22 -30.18 41.36
CA LEU A 247 -28.20 -31.23 41.46
C LEU A 247 -28.23 -31.92 42.83
N GLU A 248 -27.54 -33.05 42.93
CA GLU A 248 -27.22 -33.66 44.22
C GLU A 248 -26.09 -32.87 44.93
N PRO A 249 -26.06 -32.84 46.27
CA PRO A 249 -24.97 -32.18 47.01
C PRO A 249 -23.60 -32.74 46.62
N ASN A 250 -22.57 -31.89 46.59
CA ASN A 250 -21.21 -32.22 46.15
C ASN A 250 -21.10 -32.69 44.68
N THR A 251 -21.99 -32.23 43.79
CA THR A 251 -21.86 -32.45 42.34
C THR A 251 -21.02 -31.35 41.70
N ASP A 252 -20.03 -31.70 40.87
CA ASP A 252 -19.34 -30.75 40.00
C ASP A 252 -20.02 -30.66 38.63
N VAL A 253 -19.95 -29.49 37.97
CA VAL A 253 -20.63 -29.23 36.70
C VAL A 253 -19.74 -28.53 35.70
N ARG A 254 -19.63 -29.10 34.50
CA ARG A 254 -18.94 -28.49 33.36
C ARG A 254 -19.89 -28.36 32.18
N GLY A 255 -20.06 -27.14 31.66
CA GLY A 255 -20.87 -26.87 30.47
C GLY A 255 -20.01 -26.38 29.31
N PHE A 256 -20.27 -26.86 28.10
CA PHE A 256 -19.60 -26.39 26.89
C PHE A 256 -20.51 -26.51 25.66
N LYS A 257 -20.21 -25.74 24.61
CA LYS A 257 -20.94 -25.76 23.34
C LYS A 257 -20.35 -26.87 22.45
N GLU A 258 -21.20 -27.70 21.88
CA GLU A 258 -20.80 -28.80 20.98
C GLU A 258 -21.65 -28.76 19.71
N GLY A 259 -21.05 -28.38 18.59
CA GLY A 259 -21.77 -28.11 17.34
C GLY A 259 -22.87 -27.06 17.51
N ARG A 260 -24.11 -27.42 17.15
CA ARG A 260 -25.30 -26.59 17.34
C ARG A 260 -25.95 -26.77 18.71
N GLY A 261 -25.50 -27.72 19.53
CA GLY A 261 -26.06 -28.04 20.84
C GLY A 261 -25.24 -27.50 22.01
N PHE A 262 -25.78 -27.65 23.22
CA PHE A 262 -25.07 -27.36 24.47
C PHE A 262 -25.01 -28.62 25.34
N VAL A 263 -23.86 -28.87 25.97
CA VAL A 263 -23.59 -30.10 26.69
C VAL A 263 -23.20 -29.80 28.13
N ILE A 264 -23.68 -30.61 29.06
CA ILE A 264 -23.40 -30.48 30.51
C ILE A 264 -22.97 -31.81 31.08
N ASP A 265 -21.81 -31.83 31.71
CA ASP A 265 -21.29 -32.95 32.48
C ASP A 265 -21.49 -32.71 33.97
N LEU A 266 -22.03 -33.71 34.66
CA LEU A 266 -22.25 -33.76 36.11
C LEU A 266 -21.41 -34.90 36.71
N SER A 267 -20.54 -34.61 37.68
CA SER A 267 -19.64 -35.61 38.29
C SER A 267 -19.54 -35.47 39.81
N SER A 268 -18.93 -36.45 40.50
CA SER A 268 -18.71 -36.39 41.94
C SER A 268 -17.62 -35.39 42.31
N GLY A 269 -17.93 -34.45 43.20
CA GLY A 269 -17.00 -33.47 43.75
C GLY A 269 -16.26 -33.96 44.99
N GLU A 270 -15.15 -34.67 44.78
CA GLU A 270 -14.00 -34.70 45.69
C GLU A 270 -12.73 -34.42 44.87
N GLY A 271 -11.85 -33.58 45.45
CA GLY A 271 -10.91 -32.73 44.72
C GLY A 271 -9.88 -33.41 43.82
N GLY A 272 -9.60 -32.76 42.68
CA GLY A 272 -8.54 -33.20 41.78
C GLY A 272 -8.37 -32.37 40.50
N GLN A 273 -8.35 -31.03 40.57
CA GLN A 273 -7.82 -30.21 39.45
C GLN A 273 -7.41 -28.75 39.80
N ILE A 274 -6.98 -28.49 41.04
CA ILE A 274 -6.28 -27.21 41.38
C ILE A 274 -4.74 -27.38 41.40
N GLU A 275 -4.22 -28.60 41.18
CA GLU A 275 -2.77 -28.89 41.13
C GLU A 275 -2.25 -29.39 39.78
N ARG A 276 -3.03 -29.25 38.69
CA ARG A 276 -2.57 -29.52 37.31
C ARG A 276 -2.71 -28.33 36.35
N LEU A 277 -2.86 -27.13 36.92
CA LEU A 277 -2.88 -25.85 36.20
C LEU A 277 -1.67 -24.96 36.55
N LYS A 278 -0.66 -25.52 37.23
CA LYS A 278 0.61 -24.82 37.52
C LYS A 278 1.79 -25.24 36.64
N ASP A 279 1.64 -26.27 35.81
CA ASP A 279 2.69 -26.75 34.90
C ASP A 279 2.34 -26.54 33.41
N THR A 280 1.39 -25.66 33.10
CA THR A 280 1.01 -25.31 31.70
C THR A 280 0.89 -23.82 31.45
N ILE A 281 1.55 -23.01 32.29
CA ILE A 281 1.83 -21.61 31.98
C ILE A 281 3.31 -21.42 32.29
N SER A 282 4.17 -21.65 31.29
CA SER A 282 5.52 -21.09 31.33
C SER A 282 5.42 -19.59 31.15
N ASP A 283 6.26 -18.84 31.86
CA ASP A 283 6.38 -17.38 31.87
C ASP A 283 6.69 -16.73 30.50
N SER A 284 6.54 -17.47 29.40
CA SER A 284 6.82 -17.06 28.03
C SER A 284 5.59 -16.55 27.25
N GLU A 285 4.36 -16.73 27.75
CA GLU A 285 3.13 -16.19 27.10
C GLU A 285 2.65 -14.86 27.73
N ILE A 286 3.36 -14.34 28.74
CA ILE A 286 3.06 -13.03 29.35
C ILE A 286 3.82 -11.87 28.64
N ALA A 287 4.75 -12.19 27.73
CA ALA A 287 5.56 -11.18 27.03
C ALA A 287 5.02 -10.76 25.65
N GLU A 288 4.04 -11.48 25.08
CA GLU A 288 3.44 -11.15 23.79
C GLU A 288 2.04 -10.53 23.93
N MET A 289 1.97 -9.36 24.57
CA MET A 289 0.95 -8.33 24.29
C MET A 289 1.40 -6.98 24.88
N GLY A 290 2.21 -6.25 24.13
CA GLY A 290 2.30 -4.78 24.15
C GLY A 290 2.97 -4.13 25.36
N GLY A 291 4.21 -3.67 25.19
CA GLY A 291 4.90 -2.82 26.16
C GLY A 291 4.50 -1.34 26.09
N LEU A 292 4.59 -0.69 27.26
CA LEU A 292 4.76 0.75 27.55
C LEU A 292 3.61 1.68 27.04
N ILE A 293 3.17 2.69 27.79
CA ILE A 293 3.99 3.79 28.31
C ILE A 293 3.51 4.28 29.69
N ASP A 294 4.54 4.61 30.46
CA ASP A 294 4.68 5.39 31.69
C ASP A 294 3.44 6.09 32.30
N GLY A 295 3.34 5.96 33.62
CA GLY A 295 2.36 6.64 34.43
C GLY A 295 2.74 6.53 35.91
N LYS A 296 3.80 7.24 36.33
CA LYS A 296 4.01 7.51 37.76
C LYS A 296 2.80 8.24 38.36
N SER A 297 1.84 7.49 38.88
CA SER A 297 1.01 7.88 40.02
C SER A 297 0.23 6.69 40.59
N LEU A 298 0.96 5.60 40.87
CA LEU A 298 0.47 4.50 41.69
C LEU A 298 0.38 4.94 43.16
N GLU A 299 -0.73 5.56 43.54
CA GLU A 299 -1.30 5.35 44.90
C GLU A 299 -2.75 5.79 45.10
N GLN A 300 -3.40 6.47 44.14
CA GLN A 300 -4.76 6.97 44.35
C GLN A 300 -5.89 6.24 43.61
N GLN A 301 -5.60 5.28 42.73
CA GLN A 301 -6.64 4.52 41.99
C GLN A 301 -6.86 3.07 42.48
N LYS A 302 -6.63 2.80 43.77
CA LYS A 302 -7.08 1.54 44.41
C LYS A 302 -8.59 1.51 44.72
N LEU A 303 -9.38 2.45 44.21
CA LEU A 303 -10.75 2.67 44.66
C LEU A 303 -11.72 3.06 43.53
N GLN A 304 -11.56 2.58 42.30
CA GLN A 304 -12.58 2.80 41.27
C GLN A 304 -12.45 1.90 40.03
N THR A 305 -12.35 0.58 40.21
CA THR A 305 -12.57 -0.37 39.10
C THR A 305 -13.20 -1.67 39.60
N GLN A 306 -14.20 -1.55 40.48
CA GLN A 306 -15.35 -2.44 40.46
C GLN A 306 -16.43 -1.74 39.66
N GLN A 307 -16.43 -1.90 38.34
CA GLN A 307 -17.61 -1.85 37.48
C GLN A 307 -17.14 -1.71 36.04
N ASN A 308 -17.47 -2.74 35.26
CA ASN A 308 -17.76 -2.65 33.84
C ASN A 308 -16.56 -2.55 32.89
N ALA A 309 -16.08 -3.71 32.44
CA ALA A 309 -16.01 -3.96 31.01
C ALA A 309 -16.32 -5.44 30.74
N LYS A 310 -17.47 -5.66 30.12
CA LYS A 310 -17.90 -6.91 29.49
C LYS A 310 -17.40 -6.91 28.04
N ASN A 311 -16.94 -8.08 27.61
CA ASN A 311 -17.00 -8.68 26.26
C ASN A 311 -16.16 -8.02 25.13
N ALA A 312 -15.13 -8.68 24.56
CA ALA A 312 -15.06 -9.91 23.72
C ALA A 312 -15.40 -9.62 22.23
N ILE A 313 -14.46 -9.61 21.28
CA ILE A 313 -13.65 -10.67 20.59
C ILE A 313 -14.30 -11.19 19.28
N SER A 314 -13.44 -11.29 18.25
CA SER A 314 -13.57 -11.71 16.83
C SER A 314 -13.92 -13.19 16.55
N PHE A 315 -14.03 -13.56 15.26
CA PHE A 315 -13.71 -14.93 14.79
C PHE A 315 -13.45 -15.06 13.25
N LEU A 316 -12.37 -15.79 12.86
CA LEU A 316 -12.31 -16.99 11.96
C LEU A 316 -11.20 -17.03 10.89
N ALA A 317 -10.34 -18.07 11.04
CA ALA A 317 -9.46 -18.67 10.04
C ALA A 317 -9.86 -20.15 9.82
N GLY A 318 -9.58 -20.69 8.64
CA GLY A 318 -9.82 -22.08 8.25
C GLY A 318 -8.54 -22.80 7.77
N ASN A 319 -8.35 -23.98 8.36
CA ASN A 319 -7.62 -25.22 8.03
C ASN A 319 -6.75 -25.36 6.77
N ASP A 320 -5.59 -25.99 6.97
CA ASP A 320 -5.05 -27.04 6.08
C ASP A 320 -4.43 -28.17 6.93
N GLU A 321 -4.75 -29.42 6.60
CA GLU A 321 -4.23 -30.66 7.23
C GLU A 321 -3.20 -31.33 6.32
N THR A 322 -2.06 -31.76 6.88
CA THR A 322 -1.15 -32.73 6.26
C THR A 322 -0.89 -33.91 7.20
N LEU A 323 -1.05 -35.12 6.68
CA LEU A 323 -0.64 -36.39 7.29
C LEU A 323 0.60 -36.93 6.56
N ALA A 324 1.54 -37.48 7.33
CA ALA A 324 2.70 -38.24 6.87
C ALA A 324 2.65 -39.64 7.49
N GLU A 325 3.12 -40.67 6.76
CA GLU A 325 3.93 -41.75 7.33
C GLU A 325 4.61 -42.65 6.28
N ASP A 326 5.78 -43.14 6.69
CA ASP A 326 6.59 -44.30 6.29
C ASP A 326 7.46 -44.34 5.03
N GLY A 327 8.72 -44.77 5.25
CA GLY A 327 9.82 -44.79 4.28
C GLY A 327 10.43 -46.17 4.02
N ALA A 328 11.50 -46.19 3.21
CA ALA A 328 12.57 -47.19 3.19
C ALA A 328 13.68 -46.79 2.20
N ASN A 329 14.92 -47.13 2.55
CA ASN A 329 16.18 -46.89 1.84
C ASN A 329 16.28 -47.58 0.46
N ASP A 330 17.03 -47.00 -0.49
CA ASP A 330 18.38 -47.50 -0.84
C ASP A 330 19.09 -46.67 -1.93
N GLU A 331 20.42 -46.73 -1.85
CA GLU A 331 21.51 -46.08 -2.59
C GLU A 331 21.37 -46.15 -4.14
N VAL A 332 21.93 -45.25 -4.99
CA VAL A 332 23.36 -45.06 -5.31
C VAL A 332 23.55 -43.78 -6.17
N LYS A 333 24.77 -43.24 -6.08
CA LYS A 333 25.38 -41.98 -6.52
C LYS A 333 25.76 -41.93 -8.04
N PRO A 334 26.48 -40.91 -8.58
CA PRO A 334 26.00 -39.94 -9.57
C PRO A 334 26.78 -39.93 -10.92
N SER A 335 26.36 -39.11 -11.90
CA SER A 335 27.29 -38.58 -12.91
C SER A 335 26.84 -37.23 -13.51
N LEU A 336 27.85 -36.40 -13.73
CA LEU A 336 27.86 -35.04 -14.27
C LEU A 336 27.99 -35.01 -15.81
N LEU A 337 27.76 -33.80 -16.35
CA LEU A 337 28.31 -33.18 -17.57
C LEU A 337 27.52 -33.21 -18.90
N GLY A 338 27.24 -31.98 -19.37
CA GLY A 338 27.39 -31.51 -20.76
C GLY A 338 26.32 -31.98 -21.76
N GLN A 339 25.85 -31.21 -22.75
CA GLN A 339 26.28 -29.99 -23.42
C GLN A 339 25.06 -29.41 -24.17
N GLN A 340 25.08 -28.08 -24.39
CA GLN A 340 24.30 -27.40 -25.43
C GLN A 340 24.80 -27.79 -26.82
N GLU A 341 23.90 -27.85 -27.81
CA GLU A 341 24.07 -27.12 -29.07
C GLU A 341 22.79 -27.09 -29.92
N ALA A 342 22.67 -26.01 -30.69
CA ALA A 342 21.54 -25.57 -31.49
C ALA A 342 21.47 -26.25 -32.87
N ILE A 343 20.28 -26.28 -33.49
CA ILE A 343 20.13 -26.48 -34.94
C ILE A 343 19.09 -25.52 -35.51
N THR A 344 19.58 -24.69 -36.43
CA THR A 344 18.89 -23.88 -37.43
C THR A 344 18.28 -24.72 -38.56
N SER A 345 17.18 -24.30 -39.17
CA SER A 345 16.98 -24.51 -40.61
C SER A 345 16.04 -23.49 -41.25
N ALA A 346 16.51 -22.95 -42.37
CA ALA A 346 15.76 -22.34 -43.45
C ALA A 346 16.28 -22.99 -44.74
N ASP A 347 15.41 -23.45 -45.66
CA ASP A 347 15.38 -22.96 -47.04
C ASP A 347 14.24 -23.56 -47.91
N LYS A 348 13.92 -22.80 -48.95
CA LYS A 348 12.90 -22.89 -50.02
C LYS A 348 13.17 -24.03 -51.04
N ASN A 349 12.42 -24.37 -52.11
CA ASN A 349 11.38 -23.80 -52.98
C ASN A 349 10.94 -24.90 -53.99
N VAL A 350 9.73 -24.85 -54.57
CA VAL A 350 9.43 -25.37 -55.94
C VAL A 350 8.38 -24.47 -56.62
N GLU A 351 8.71 -24.01 -57.85
CA GLU A 351 7.94 -23.20 -58.83
C GLU A 351 6.78 -24.02 -59.48
N ALA A 352 5.77 -23.50 -60.20
CA ALA A 352 5.79 -22.51 -61.29
C ALA A 352 4.36 -22.08 -61.72
N GLY A 353 4.24 -20.91 -62.38
CA GLY A 353 3.11 -20.59 -63.28
C GLY A 353 2.73 -19.10 -63.42
N ALA A 354 3.45 -18.34 -64.26
CA ALA A 354 3.07 -17.04 -64.86
C ALA A 354 2.14 -17.26 -66.10
N ALA A 355 1.48 -16.32 -66.81
CA ALA A 355 1.68 -14.90 -67.10
C ALA A 355 0.45 -14.25 -67.83
N ASP A 356 0.50 -12.90 -67.92
CA ASP A 356 0.06 -11.98 -69.01
C ASP A 356 -1.41 -11.58 -69.35
N ALA A 357 -1.72 -10.34 -68.91
CA ALA A 357 -1.90 -9.08 -69.69
C ALA A 357 -3.02 -8.83 -70.75
N LYS A 358 -3.77 -7.73 -70.46
CA LYS A 358 -4.22 -6.58 -71.29
C LYS A 358 -5.59 -6.54 -72.02
N ALA A 359 -6.35 -5.50 -71.62
CA ALA A 359 -7.23 -4.55 -72.38
C ALA A 359 -8.53 -5.13 -73.01
N THR A 360 -9.74 -4.54 -72.97
CA THR A 360 -10.20 -3.15 -73.25
C THR A 360 -11.75 -3.15 -72.96
N ILE A 361 -12.41 -2.15 -72.37
CA ILE A 361 -13.36 -1.14 -72.97
C ILE A 361 -14.27 -0.59 -71.83
N LEU A 362 -14.48 0.74 -71.80
CA LEU A 362 -15.41 1.56 -70.95
C LEU A 362 -16.83 1.67 -71.63
N PRO A 363 -17.96 2.18 -71.03
CA PRO A 363 -18.02 3.33 -70.08
C PRO A 363 -19.21 3.44 -69.05
N GLU A 364 -19.11 4.48 -68.17
CA GLU A 364 -20.16 5.45 -67.71
C GLU A 364 -21.34 5.05 -66.76
N VAL A 365 -21.80 5.79 -65.71
CA VAL A 365 -21.60 7.17 -65.16
C VAL A 365 -21.72 7.18 -63.59
N GLN A 366 -20.97 8.14 -63.02
CA GLN A 366 -20.77 8.77 -61.68
C GLN A 366 -22.00 9.45 -61.00
N PRO A 367 -21.93 10.26 -59.89
CA PRO A 367 -20.81 11.04 -59.26
C PRO A 367 -20.76 11.03 -57.70
N GLU A 368 -19.85 11.65 -56.93
CA GLU A 368 -18.59 12.40 -57.08
C GLU A 368 -17.94 12.48 -55.66
N ALA A 369 -16.61 12.53 -55.57
CA ALA A 369 -15.83 13.43 -54.67
C ALA A 369 -14.43 12.86 -54.34
N LYS A 370 -13.41 13.65 -54.63
CA LYS A 370 -12.03 13.64 -54.06
C LYS A 370 -11.33 14.94 -54.55
N PRO A 371 -10.16 15.37 -54.01
CA PRO A 371 -9.42 14.89 -52.84
C PRO A 371 -8.73 16.01 -51.99
N GLU A 372 -8.01 15.56 -50.96
CA GLU A 372 -7.10 16.22 -50.00
C GLU A 372 -5.88 16.96 -50.61
N ALA A 373 -5.28 17.93 -49.87
CA ALA A 373 -3.87 17.87 -49.41
C ALA A 373 -3.36 19.15 -48.66
N LYS A 374 -2.59 18.89 -47.57
CA LYS A 374 -1.47 19.64 -46.92
C LYS A 374 -1.68 21.04 -46.28
N PRO A 375 -0.94 21.33 -45.20
CA PRO A 375 -0.15 22.59 -45.21
C PRO A 375 1.24 22.52 -44.54
N GLU A 376 2.15 23.35 -45.04
CA GLU A 376 3.36 23.84 -44.38
C GLU A 376 3.46 25.37 -44.58
N THR A 377 3.97 26.06 -43.55
CA THR A 377 4.59 27.42 -43.50
C THR A 377 3.78 28.74 -43.38
N LYS A 378 4.25 29.56 -42.41
CA LYS A 378 4.01 30.99 -42.04
C LYS A 378 4.37 31.99 -43.18
N PRO A 379 4.03 33.33 -43.17
CA PRO A 379 4.18 34.29 -42.04
C PRO A 379 3.22 35.52 -41.91
N GLU A 380 3.35 36.23 -40.77
CA GLU A 380 3.15 37.69 -40.45
C GLU A 380 1.84 38.48 -40.77
N ALA A 381 1.23 39.12 -39.73
CA ALA A 381 1.30 40.58 -39.43
C ALA A 381 0.19 41.12 -38.46
N LYS A 382 0.64 41.77 -37.35
CA LYS A 382 0.16 42.95 -36.53
C LYS A 382 -1.33 43.40 -36.44
N PRO A 383 -1.76 44.00 -35.29
CA PRO A 383 -1.58 45.45 -34.93
C PRO A 383 -1.02 45.69 -33.49
N GLU A 384 -0.15 46.68 -33.21
CA GLU A 384 -0.41 48.07 -32.68
C GLU A 384 -1.10 48.09 -31.28
N THR A 385 -0.67 48.76 -30.20
CA THR A 385 0.11 50.00 -29.96
C THR A 385 0.57 50.12 -28.47
N LYS A 386 1.62 50.92 -28.20
CA LYS A 386 2.32 51.27 -26.91
C LYS A 386 1.53 52.30 -26.02
N PRO A 387 2.02 52.95 -24.91
CA PRO A 387 3.36 52.95 -24.24
C PRO A 387 3.48 53.06 -22.68
N ASN A 388 4.70 52.74 -22.20
CA ASN A 388 5.57 53.30 -21.13
C ASN A 388 5.18 53.52 -19.64
N ALA A 389 5.97 52.82 -18.79
CA ALA A 389 6.97 53.32 -17.82
C ALA A 389 6.58 54.20 -16.61
N ASN A 390 6.93 53.73 -15.40
CA ASN A 390 7.92 54.41 -14.52
C ASN A 390 8.30 53.56 -13.29
N GLU A 391 9.60 53.57 -12.97
CA GLU A 391 10.19 53.12 -11.71
C GLU A 391 9.95 54.10 -10.55
N ILE A 392 9.70 53.52 -9.37
CA ILE A 392 10.28 53.76 -8.03
C ILE A 392 10.63 55.22 -7.62
N VAL A 393 10.07 55.66 -6.47
CA VAL A 393 10.77 56.09 -5.23
C VAL A 393 9.75 56.65 -4.24
N GLY A 394 9.76 56.17 -2.99
CA GLY A 394 8.98 56.77 -1.90
C GLY A 394 9.01 56.01 -0.57
N LYS A 395 10.05 56.28 0.23
CA LYS A 395 10.24 55.87 1.63
C LYS A 395 9.00 56.11 2.51
N GLN A 396 8.74 55.22 3.47
CA GLN A 396 8.46 55.64 4.84
C GLN A 396 8.86 54.59 5.88
N SER A 397 9.69 55.07 6.79
CA SER A 397 10.29 54.49 7.98
C SER A 397 9.29 54.37 9.14
N VAL A 398 9.44 53.34 9.98
CA VAL A 398 9.03 53.40 11.39
C VAL A 398 10.17 52.87 12.26
N LYS A 399 10.73 53.75 13.09
CA LYS A 399 11.60 53.43 14.24
C LYS A 399 10.82 53.69 15.53
N ILE A 400 10.71 52.64 16.34
CA ILE A 400 10.97 52.54 17.79
C ILE A 400 10.40 53.62 18.74
N ALA A 401 9.66 53.15 19.75
CA ALA A 401 9.78 53.65 21.12
C ALA A 401 9.76 52.46 22.11
N LEU A 402 10.87 52.30 22.85
CA LEU A 402 10.98 51.45 24.03
C LEU A 402 10.09 51.99 25.16
N ASN A 403 9.64 51.09 26.04
CA ASN A 403 9.60 51.37 27.47
C ASN A 403 10.17 50.16 28.22
N GLU A 404 11.25 50.42 28.96
CA GLU A 404 11.89 49.53 29.94
C GLU A 404 10.99 49.32 31.15
N VAL A 405 10.95 48.10 31.71
CA VAL A 405 10.85 47.87 33.16
C VAL A 405 11.61 46.59 33.56
N LYS A 406 12.78 46.82 34.17
CA LYS A 406 13.40 46.22 35.39
C LYS A 406 13.34 44.71 35.68
N ASP A 407 14.55 44.19 35.91
CA ASP A 407 14.90 43.06 36.79
C ASP A 407 14.25 43.14 38.17
N GLU A 408 13.73 42.01 38.66
CA GLU A 408 13.83 41.57 40.07
C GLU A 408 13.45 40.08 40.22
N ASP A 409 14.29 39.36 40.97
CA ASP A 409 14.05 38.13 41.74
C ASP A 409 13.71 36.78 41.06
N LYS A 410 14.76 35.97 40.87
CA LYS A 410 14.71 34.50 40.97
C LYS A 410 14.91 34.06 42.44
N PRO A 411 14.06 33.17 42.98
CA PRO A 411 14.48 32.24 44.03
C PRO A 411 14.78 30.86 43.44
N GLU A 412 15.90 30.30 43.86
CA GLU A 412 16.34 28.92 43.64
C GLU A 412 15.40 27.91 44.31
N ILE A 413 15.10 26.79 43.64
CA ILE A 413 15.07 25.46 44.28
C ILE A 413 15.66 24.41 43.32
N LYS A 414 16.73 23.76 43.79
CA LYS A 414 17.45 22.62 43.22
C LYS A 414 16.62 21.34 43.31
N ILE A 415 16.63 20.49 42.28
CA ILE A 415 16.81 19.04 42.45
C ILE A 415 17.68 18.48 41.32
N ASN A 416 18.67 17.71 41.75
CA ASN A 416 19.75 17.05 41.06
C ASN A 416 19.29 15.76 40.34
N VAL A 417 19.78 15.50 39.13
CA VAL A 417 20.02 14.13 38.66
C VAL A 417 21.34 14.09 37.89
N ASP A 418 22.35 13.57 38.56
CA ASP A 418 23.61 13.09 38.00
C ASP A 418 23.37 12.12 36.85
N LEU A 419 24.04 12.34 35.72
CA LEU A 419 24.67 11.26 34.96
C LEU A 419 26.01 11.78 34.40
N PRO A 420 27.13 11.05 34.60
CA PRO A 420 28.48 11.60 34.44
C PRO A 420 28.92 11.74 32.98
N ALA A 421 29.56 12.88 32.74
CA ALA A 421 30.26 13.30 31.53
C ALA A 421 31.48 12.44 31.21
N ARG A 422 31.83 12.38 29.91
CA ARG A 422 33.11 12.88 29.41
C ARG A 422 33.22 12.74 27.89
N LEU A 423 33.24 13.87 27.19
CA LEU A 423 34.41 14.42 26.47
C LEU A 423 33.93 15.62 25.65
N ALA A 424 34.18 16.81 26.19
CA ALA A 424 34.02 18.07 25.49
C ALA A 424 35.38 18.55 25.00
N ASP A 425 35.34 19.08 23.79
CA ASP A 425 36.03 20.26 23.29
C ASP A 425 37.55 20.32 23.31
N THR A 426 38.06 20.23 22.10
CA THR A 426 39.10 21.13 21.62
C THR A 426 38.42 22.38 21.05
N SER A 427 38.59 23.52 21.72
CA SER A 427 38.53 24.82 21.05
C SER A 427 39.81 25.59 21.38
N THR A 428 40.48 25.95 20.31
CA THR A 428 41.53 26.96 20.21
C THR A 428 41.04 28.31 20.69
N ASP A 429 41.90 29.06 21.37
CA ASP A 429 42.13 30.47 21.04
C ASP A 429 43.39 30.97 21.76
N ASP A 430 44.45 31.13 20.97
CA ASP A 430 45.64 31.90 21.30
C ASP A 430 45.48 33.30 20.71
N LYS A 431 45.68 34.33 21.52
CA LYS A 431 45.90 35.71 21.04
C LYS A 431 47.26 36.22 21.49
N MET A 432 48.04 36.57 20.46
CA MET A 432 49.27 37.36 20.44
C MET A 432 49.36 38.50 21.46
N GLU A 433 50.55 38.69 22.02
CA GLU A 433 51.14 40.02 22.19
C GLU A 433 52.68 39.96 22.05
N ALA A 434 53.22 41.00 21.41
CA ALA A 434 54.61 41.15 20.95
C ALA A 434 55.45 42.03 21.90
N ASP A 435 56.78 41.90 21.86
CA ASP A 435 57.71 42.90 21.27
C ASP A 435 59.18 42.83 21.85
N LYS A 436 60.16 42.89 20.93
CA LYS A 436 61.58 43.35 20.98
C LYS A 436 62.57 42.81 22.05
N ASN A 437 63.79 42.40 21.66
CA ASN A 437 64.91 43.23 21.18
C ASN A 437 66.20 42.41 20.85
N ASP A 438 67.12 43.08 20.16
CA ASP A 438 68.35 42.68 19.43
C ASP A 438 69.57 42.03 20.16
N GLN A 439 70.28 41.18 19.38
CA GLN A 439 71.74 40.82 19.34
C GLN A 439 72.43 40.03 20.49
N PRO A 440 73.62 39.41 20.27
CA PRO A 440 74.08 38.47 19.24
C PRO A 440 74.65 37.15 19.86
N GLU A 441 75.14 36.23 19.02
CA GLU A 441 75.74 34.92 19.37
C GLU A 441 76.70 34.92 20.58
N VAL A 442 76.46 33.96 21.49
CA VAL A 442 77.48 33.42 22.41
C VAL A 442 77.28 31.90 22.48
N GLU A 443 78.32 31.14 22.11
CA GLU A 443 78.46 29.71 22.40
C GLU A 443 78.17 29.46 23.89
N LYS A 444 77.07 28.76 24.18
CA LYS A 444 76.79 28.21 25.50
C LYS A 444 77.02 26.71 25.49
N VAL A 445 78.11 26.33 26.15
CA VAL A 445 78.38 24.99 26.68
C VAL A 445 77.08 24.38 27.21
N TYR A 446 76.62 23.32 26.56
CA TYR A 446 75.43 22.57 26.98
C TYR A 446 75.74 21.86 28.30
N ARG A 447 75.09 22.30 29.39
CA ARG A 447 74.88 21.44 30.57
C ARG A 447 73.69 20.51 30.25
N PRO A 448 73.71 19.25 30.69
CA PRO A 448 72.58 18.36 30.49
C PRO A 448 71.34 18.93 31.20
N ILE A 449 70.23 19.00 30.47
CA ILE A 449 68.93 19.41 30.99
C ILE A 449 68.36 18.18 31.72
N GLU A 450 68.16 18.29 33.03
CA GLU A 450 67.31 17.35 33.77
C GLU A 450 65.86 17.58 33.34
N THR A 451 65.19 16.55 32.83
CA THR A 451 63.76 16.56 32.46
C THR A 451 63.01 15.42 33.15
N ASP A 452 61.76 15.67 33.55
CA ASP A 452 60.74 14.73 34.07
C ASP A 452 60.32 13.65 33.04
N ALA A 453 61.27 12.89 32.50
CA ALA A 453 61.01 11.75 31.63
C ALA A 453 60.97 10.45 32.46
N LYS A 454 59.95 9.60 32.23
CA LYS A 454 59.85 8.28 32.87
C LYS A 454 61.13 7.49 32.59
N LYS A 455 61.85 7.11 33.65
CA LYS A 455 63.08 6.32 33.54
C LYS A 455 62.70 4.85 33.33
N VAL A 456 63.09 4.29 32.19
CA VAL A 456 62.79 2.89 31.81
C VAL A 456 64.08 2.09 31.82
N LYS A 457 64.10 0.98 32.55
CA LYS A 457 65.24 0.08 32.61
C LYS A 457 65.21 -0.86 31.40
N ILE A 458 66.30 -0.94 30.64
CA ILE A 458 66.46 -1.94 29.57
C ILE A 458 67.02 -3.24 30.15
N GLU A 459 66.63 -4.37 29.56
CA GLU A 459 67.14 -5.68 29.96
C GLU A 459 68.05 -6.25 28.86
N VAL A 460 69.21 -6.77 29.26
CA VAL A 460 70.16 -7.39 28.32
C VAL A 460 70.36 -8.86 28.67
N ALA A 461 69.96 -9.74 27.77
CA ALA A 461 70.16 -11.17 27.88
C ALA A 461 71.19 -11.66 26.86
N ARG A 462 72.12 -12.51 27.29
CA ARG A 462 73.07 -13.19 26.38
C ARG A 462 72.64 -14.63 26.20
N ASN A 463 72.26 -15.02 24.99
CA ASN A 463 72.08 -16.41 24.59
C ASN A 463 73.33 -16.86 23.82
N ASN A 464 73.69 -18.15 23.81
CA ASN A 464 75.05 -18.67 23.48
C ASN A 464 75.72 -18.18 22.16
N ARG A 465 75.03 -17.44 21.28
CA ARG A 465 75.58 -16.78 20.07
C ARG A 465 74.98 -15.39 19.73
N GLU A 466 74.13 -14.81 20.58
CA GLU A 466 73.50 -13.49 20.33
C GLU A 466 73.25 -12.70 21.64
N TYR A 467 73.32 -11.37 21.56
CA TYR A 467 72.87 -10.45 22.59
C TYR A 467 71.45 -10.00 22.26
N GLN A 468 70.52 -10.17 23.19
CA GLN A 468 69.15 -9.69 23.09
C GLN A 468 68.98 -8.51 24.03
N ILE A 469 68.66 -7.34 23.47
CA ILE A 469 68.39 -6.10 24.19
C ILE A 469 66.89 -5.86 24.13
N ILE A 470 66.24 -5.88 25.28
CA ILE A 470 64.79 -5.73 25.42
C ILE A 470 64.50 -4.32 25.89
N PHE A 471 63.70 -3.61 25.10
CA PHE A 471 63.15 -2.29 25.40
C PHE A 471 61.68 -2.46 25.82
N PRO A 472 61.37 -2.39 27.12
CA PRO A 472 60.01 -2.66 27.59
C PRO A 472 59.10 -1.44 27.45
N PHE A 473 57.87 -1.65 26.99
CA PHE A 473 56.85 -0.59 26.89
C PHE A 473 55.48 -1.04 27.41
N GLU A 474 54.72 -0.11 27.99
CA GLU A 474 53.35 -0.36 28.46
C GLU A 474 52.30 -0.37 27.32
N THR A 475 52.65 0.23 26.18
CA THR A 475 51.81 0.34 24.98
C THR A 475 52.68 0.22 23.74
N ASP A 476 52.11 -0.16 22.60
CA ASP A 476 52.86 -0.29 21.35
C ASP A 476 53.45 1.06 20.88
N VAL A 477 54.78 1.16 20.91
CA VAL A 477 55.52 2.35 20.46
C VAL A 477 56.05 2.15 19.04
N ALA A 478 55.90 3.18 18.21
CA ALA A 478 56.47 3.18 16.86
C ALA A 478 57.97 3.48 16.91
N ILE A 479 58.77 2.75 16.14
CA ILE A 479 60.23 2.91 16.10
C ILE A 479 60.77 2.88 14.67
N ALA A 480 62.01 3.34 14.50
CA ALA A 480 62.82 3.11 13.32
C ALA A 480 64.21 2.62 13.73
N ALA A 481 64.75 1.63 13.01
CA ALA A 481 66.02 1.00 13.29
C ALA A 481 66.84 0.85 12.00
N PHE A 482 68.02 1.45 11.95
CA PHE A 482 68.86 1.50 10.75
C PHE A 482 70.33 1.73 11.06
N GLU A 483 71.22 1.37 10.14
CA GLU A 483 72.66 1.60 10.27
C GLU A 483 73.10 2.77 9.38
N ARG A 484 73.86 3.71 9.93
CA ARG A 484 74.39 4.89 9.23
C ARG A 484 75.67 5.39 9.93
N ASP A 485 76.73 5.62 9.13
CA ASP A 485 78.04 6.11 9.59
C ASP A 485 78.71 5.23 10.67
N GLU A 486 78.73 3.90 10.45
CA GLU A 486 79.21 2.90 11.43
C GLU A 486 78.47 2.92 12.79
N LEU A 487 77.35 3.63 12.87
CA LEU A 487 76.45 3.67 14.02
C LEU A 487 75.12 3.01 13.68
N PHE A 488 74.60 2.22 14.60
CA PHE A 488 73.25 1.70 14.59
C PHE A 488 72.31 2.65 15.34
N TRP A 489 71.33 3.18 14.63
CA TRP A 489 70.37 4.14 15.12
C TRP A 489 69.08 3.45 15.51
N LEU A 490 68.58 3.76 16.69
CA LEU A 490 67.25 3.42 17.17
C LEU A 490 66.51 4.72 17.49
N VAL A 491 65.40 4.96 16.80
CA VAL A 491 64.55 6.14 17.02
C VAL A 491 63.20 5.65 17.55
N PHE A 492 62.86 6.04 18.78
CA PHE A 492 61.61 5.71 19.44
C PHE A 492 60.70 6.93 19.46
N GLU A 493 59.43 6.76 19.07
CA GLU A 493 58.43 7.83 19.06
C GLU A 493 57.80 8.06 20.44
N GLN A 494 58.65 8.18 21.46
CA GLN A 494 58.26 8.54 22.81
C GLN A 494 59.44 9.15 23.55
N LYS A 495 59.19 10.20 24.34
CA LYS A 495 60.19 10.83 25.20
C LYS A 495 60.42 9.98 26.45
N ILE A 496 61.41 9.08 26.38
CA ILE A 496 61.79 8.15 27.46
C ILE A 496 63.26 8.31 27.81
N ASN A 497 63.58 8.25 29.10
CA ASN A 497 64.94 8.18 29.60
C ASN A 497 65.32 6.70 29.84
N PHE A 498 66.03 6.08 28.90
CA PHE A 498 66.46 4.68 29.02
C PHE A 498 67.69 4.56 29.95
N ASP A 499 67.63 3.67 30.93
CA ASP A 499 68.77 3.33 31.78
C ASP A 499 69.71 2.36 31.06
N ILE A 500 70.70 2.89 30.35
CA ILE A 500 71.63 2.10 29.50
C ILE A 500 72.73 1.35 30.27
N THR A 501 72.75 1.42 31.61
CA THR A 501 73.84 0.88 32.44
C THR A 501 74.10 -0.61 32.21
N GLU A 502 73.05 -1.42 31.99
CA GLU A 502 73.20 -2.86 31.69
C GLU A 502 73.78 -3.13 30.29
N LEU A 503 73.49 -2.27 29.31
CA LEU A 503 73.99 -2.39 27.94
C LEU A 503 75.48 -2.08 27.86
N GLU A 504 75.95 -1.04 28.57
CA GLU A 504 77.38 -0.71 28.67
C GLU A 504 78.19 -1.81 29.36
N THR A 505 77.55 -2.60 30.24
CA THR A 505 78.21 -3.66 31.00
C THR A 505 78.23 -5.01 30.27
N ALA A 506 77.25 -5.29 29.40
CA ALA A 506 77.04 -6.62 28.82
C ALA A 506 78.13 -7.06 27.82
N ALA A 507 78.66 -6.13 27.02
CA ALA A 507 79.73 -6.41 26.04
C ALA A 507 80.46 -5.13 25.56
N PRO A 508 81.24 -4.45 26.43
CA PRO A 508 81.84 -3.15 26.13
C PRO A 508 82.84 -3.15 24.96
N GLU A 509 83.41 -4.31 24.60
CA GLU A 509 84.29 -4.45 23.43
C GLU A 509 83.53 -4.63 22.10
N LEU A 510 82.23 -4.92 22.14
CA LEU A 510 81.41 -5.25 20.97
C LEU A 510 80.25 -4.29 20.72
N ILE A 511 79.74 -3.64 21.78
CA ILE A 511 78.64 -2.68 21.74
C ILE A 511 79.03 -1.47 22.59
N GLU A 512 79.27 -0.34 21.94
CA GLU A 512 79.57 0.95 22.59
C GLU A 512 78.38 1.89 22.39
N VAL A 513 77.80 2.43 23.46
CA VAL A 513 76.71 3.43 23.34
C VAL A 513 77.35 4.77 22.99
N TYR A 514 77.07 5.30 21.80
CA TYR A 514 77.66 6.55 21.32
C TYR A 514 77.03 7.77 21.99
N ASP A 515 75.69 7.84 21.96
CA ASP A 515 74.90 8.79 22.75
C ASP A 515 73.42 8.39 22.81
N VAL A 516 72.70 9.02 23.74
CA VAL A 516 71.24 8.99 23.85
C VAL A 516 70.73 10.42 23.78
N ARG A 517 69.92 10.73 22.77
CA ARG A 517 69.34 12.05 22.54
C ARG A 517 67.84 11.99 22.80
N MET A 518 67.36 12.74 23.79
CA MET A 518 65.93 12.93 24.03
C MET A 518 65.49 14.23 23.36
N MET A 519 64.49 14.14 22.49
CA MET A 519 63.78 15.24 21.86
C MET A 519 62.34 15.30 22.38
N ASP A 520 61.58 16.33 22.03
CA ASP A 520 60.24 16.55 22.61
C ASP A 520 59.24 15.43 22.31
N GLU A 521 59.37 14.76 21.16
CA GLU A 521 58.48 13.66 20.76
C GLU A 521 59.20 12.34 20.44
N SER A 522 60.52 12.26 20.65
CA SER A 522 61.28 11.04 20.33
C SER A 522 62.53 10.88 21.17
N THR A 523 62.93 9.64 21.46
CA THR A 523 64.24 9.30 22.01
C THR A 523 65.07 8.56 20.96
N THR A 524 66.29 9.01 20.72
CA THR A 524 67.24 8.35 19.81
C THR A 524 68.40 7.74 20.58
N ILE A 525 68.70 6.47 20.35
CA ILE A 525 69.89 5.78 20.85
C ILE A 525 70.79 5.46 19.66
N ARG A 526 72.06 5.84 19.73
CA ARG A 526 73.07 5.48 18.71
C ARG A 526 74.10 4.54 19.33
N LEU A 527 74.28 3.39 18.70
CA LEU A 527 75.19 2.33 19.14
C LEU A 527 76.30 2.15 18.11
N LYS A 528 77.53 1.97 18.54
CA LYS A 528 78.63 1.53 17.70
C LYS A 528 78.82 0.03 17.90
N LEU A 529 78.61 -0.73 16.84
CA LEU A 529 78.63 -2.19 16.84
C LEU A 529 79.93 -2.69 16.20
N ASP A 530 80.54 -3.76 16.73
CA ASP A 530 81.61 -4.46 16.04
C ASP A 530 81.10 -5.05 14.71
N ARG A 531 81.91 -5.01 13.65
CA ARG A 531 81.53 -5.43 12.28
C ARG A 531 81.09 -6.90 12.17
N ARG A 532 81.35 -7.72 13.19
CA ARG A 532 80.91 -9.12 13.26
C ARG A 532 79.46 -9.28 13.70
N LEU A 533 78.82 -8.25 14.27
CA LEU A 533 77.44 -8.30 14.76
C LEU A 533 76.46 -7.88 13.67
N LEU A 534 75.55 -8.78 13.30
CA LEU A 534 74.37 -8.48 12.50
C LEU A 534 73.22 -8.10 13.43
N SER A 535 72.42 -7.10 13.04
CA SER A 535 71.28 -6.60 13.79
C SER A 535 69.94 -7.01 13.17
N HIS A 536 69.01 -7.45 14.01
CA HIS A 536 67.61 -7.61 13.64
C HIS A 536 66.73 -7.15 14.81
N ILE A 537 65.56 -6.62 14.50
CA ILE A 537 64.62 -6.11 15.50
C ILE A 537 63.26 -6.75 15.31
N ARG A 538 62.60 -7.09 16.41
CA ARG A 538 61.23 -7.62 16.40
C ARG A 538 60.40 -6.99 17.51
N ALA A 539 59.10 -6.84 17.26
CA ALA A 539 58.14 -6.51 18.29
C ALA A 539 57.61 -7.81 18.91
N GLN A 540 57.60 -7.90 20.23
CA GLN A 540 57.00 -9.01 20.97
C GLN A 540 56.14 -8.44 22.09
N ASN A 541 54.82 -8.64 22.01
CA ASN A 541 53.84 -7.84 22.76
C ASN A 541 54.05 -6.35 22.44
N SER A 542 54.14 -5.49 23.46
CA SER A 542 54.49 -4.08 23.32
C SER A 542 56.00 -3.80 23.42
N ASP A 543 56.82 -4.84 23.64
CA ASP A 543 58.27 -4.69 23.81
C ASP A 543 58.99 -4.79 22.46
N TRP A 544 60.09 -4.04 22.33
CA TRP A 544 61.00 -4.15 21.20
C TRP A 544 62.24 -4.91 21.59
N ILE A 545 62.58 -5.94 20.83
CA ILE A 545 63.74 -6.79 21.08
C ILE A 545 64.72 -6.62 19.92
N LEU A 546 65.89 -6.06 20.22
CA LEU A 546 67.03 -5.97 19.31
C LEU A 546 67.96 -7.17 19.56
N SER A 547 68.12 -8.02 18.55
CA SER A 547 69.06 -9.14 18.55
C SER A 547 70.32 -8.78 17.78
N LEU A 548 71.48 -9.01 18.40
CA LEU A 548 72.81 -8.75 17.85
C LEU A 548 73.68 -10.03 17.90
N GLY A 549 74.13 -10.55 16.75
CA GLY A 549 74.94 -11.78 16.72
C GLY A 549 75.64 -12.03 15.39
N GLU A 550 76.53 -13.03 15.33
CA GLU A 550 77.31 -13.36 14.10
C GLU A 550 76.45 -13.98 12.98
N LEU A 551 75.30 -14.56 13.33
CA LEU A 551 74.34 -15.21 12.42
C LEU A 551 72.92 -14.93 12.92
N VAL A 552 72.19 -14.03 12.25
CA VAL A 552 70.81 -13.65 12.60
C VAL A 552 69.88 -13.92 11.42
N LEU A 553 68.73 -14.56 11.66
CA LEU A 553 67.67 -14.74 10.67
C LEU A 553 66.90 -13.41 10.51
N MET A 554 66.98 -12.79 9.34
CA MET A 554 66.24 -11.56 9.03
C MET A 554 64.76 -11.88 8.76
N ASP A 555 63.87 -11.57 9.71
CA ASP A 555 62.41 -11.67 9.54
C ASP A 555 61.76 -10.33 9.10
N THR A 556 62.57 -9.34 8.70
CA THR A 556 62.08 -8.05 8.20
C THR A 556 61.40 -8.21 6.85
N LYS A 557 60.11 -7.86 6.78
CA LYS A 557 59.38 -7.80 5.51
C LYS A 557 59.89 -6.64 4.64
N VAL A 558 60.22 -6.93 3.39
CA VAL A 558 60.78 -5.95 2.45
C VAL A 558 59.70 -5.00 1.94
N LEU A 559 59.91 -3.70 2.14
CA LEU A 559 59.07 -2.64 1.57
C LEU A 559 59.48 -2.35 0.12
N LYS A 560 58.50 -2.05 -0.74
CA LYS A 560 58.73 -1.71 -2.15
C LYS A 560 58.54 -0.21 -2.36
N LEU A 561 59.37 0.38 -3.23
CA LEU A 561 59.27 1.77 -3.66
C LEU A 561 58.59 1.80 -5.03
N ASP A 562 57.40 2.39 -5.08
CA ASP A 562 56.66 2.62 -6.31
C ASP A 562 56.83 4.05 -6.79
N ARG A 563 57.13 4.20 -8.09
CA ARG A 563 57.28 5.49 -8.75
C ARG A 563 55.93 5.87 -9.34
N LYS A 564 55.34 6.97 -8.90
CA LYS A 564 54.05 7.47 -9.38
C LYS A 564 54.18 8.91 -9.84
N TYR A 565 53.22 9.36 -10.63
CA TYR A 565 53.11 10.78 -11.01
C TYR A 565 51.83 11.33 -10.39
N LYS A 566 51.93 12.48 -9.72
CA LYS A 566 50.78 13.26 -9.26
C LYS A 566 50.03 13.80 -10.50
N GLN A 567 48.77 14.17 -10.32
CA GLN A 567 47.92 14.67 -11.42
C GLN A 567 48.47 15.94 -12.09
N ASN A 568 49.30 16.72 -11.38
CA ASN A 568 50.03 17.87 -11.89
C ASN A 568 51.32 17.52 -12.70
N GLY A 569 51.58 16.24 -12.96
CA GLY A 569 52.75 15.75 -13.69
C GLY A 569 54.03 15.63 -12.86
N HIS A 570 54.02 16.03 -11.58
CA HIS A 570 55.18 15.89 -10.70
C HIS A 570 55.37 14.42 -10.31
N ALA A 571 56.58 13.90 -10.50
CA ALA A 571 56.88 12.55 -10.06
C ALA A 571 57.03 12.49 -8.52
N ILE A 572 56.56 11.40 -7.93
CA ILE A 572 56.65 11.08 -6.50
C ILE A 572 57.08 9.63 -6.33
N VAL A 573 57.63 9.32 -5.15
CA VAL A 573 57.89 7.94 -4.73
C VAL A 573 56.93 7.61 -3.59
N GLN A 574 56.18 6.52 -3.73
CA GLN A 574 55.24 6.02 -2.75
C GLN A 574 55.70 4.66 -2.24
N ILE A 575 55.55 4.43 -0.94
CA ILE A 575 55.83 3.15 -0.28
C ILE A 575 54.61 2.79 0.55
N ASP A 576 53.98 1.65 0.25
CA ASP A 576 52.86 1.15 1.02
C ASP A 576 53.38 0.52 2.33
N PHE A 577 53.01 1.12 3.47
CA PHE A 577 53.49 0.75 4.80
C PHE A 577 52.40 1.08 5.84
N THR A 578 51.77 0.08 6.43
CA THR A 578 50.75 0.29 7.48
C THR A 578 51.37 0.43 8.88
N ASP A 579 50.57 0.92 9.82
CA ASP A 579 50.96 1.11 11.23
C ASP A 579 52.09 2.13 11.39
N LEU A 580 52.07 3.16 10.54
CA LEU A 580 53.05 4.25 10.54
C LEU A 580 52.94 5.12 11.80
N GLY A 581 54.10 5.56 12.25
CA GLY A 581 54.26 6.63 13.21
C GLY A 581 54.53 7.97 12.52
N LYS A 582 55.23 8.86 13.21
CA LYS A 582 55.58 10.20 12.73
C LYS A 582 56.85 10.21 11.85
N VAL A 583 57.01 11.31 11.12
CA VAL A 583 58.25 11.63 10.38
C VAL A 583 59.12 12.54 11.23
N HIS A 584 60.32 12.08 11.58
CA HIS A 584 61.31 12.82 12.35
C HIS A 584 62.45 13.28 11.45
N TRP A 585 62.73 14.59 11.44
CA TRP A 585 63.84 15.16 10.69
C TRP A 585 65.06 15.37 11.58
N PHE A 586 66.19 14.81 11.19
CA PHE A 586 67.48 14.99 11.86
C PHE A 586 68.48 15.66 10.91
N THR A 587 69.38 16.45 11.48
CA THR A 587 70.55 16.98 10.78
C THR A 587 71.79 16.35 11.38
N ASP A 588 72.61 15.69 10.58
CA ASP A 588 73.83 15.03 11.07
C ASP A 588 74.92 16.09 11.33
N GLU A 589 75.41 16.19 12.56
CA GLU A 589 76.42 17.19 12.96
C GLU A 589 77.81 16.95 12.34
N LYS A 590 78.13 15.72 11.92
CA LYS A 590 79.41 15.38 11.28
C LYS A 590 79.36 15.56 9.77
N ILE A 591 78.25 15.17 9.15
CA ILE A 591 78.09 15.13 7.68
C ILE A 591 77.41 16.40 7.16
N GLY A 592 76.58 17.04 7.97
CA GLY A 592 75.85 18.27 7.65
C GLY A 592 74.60 18.06 6.80
N ASP A 593 74.21 16.81 6.51
CA ASP A 593 73.04 16.49 5.69
C ASP A 593 71.78 16.22 6.53
N ARG A 594 70.62 16.34 5.86
CA ARG A 594 69.30 16.18 6.49
C ARG A 594 68.73 14.79 6.16
N ILE A 595 68.29 14.08 7.19
CA ILE A 595 67.60 12.79 7.05
C ILE A 595 66.18 12.87 7.61
N ALA A 596 65.23 12.28 6.89
CA ALA A 596 63.88 12.02 7.37
C ALA A 596 63.78 10.56 7.79
N VAL A 597 63.40 10.31 9.03
CA VAL A 597 63.20 8.99 9.61
C VAL A 597 61.71 8.79 9.86
N VAL A 598 61.13 7.74 9.30
CA VAL A 598 59.72 7.38 9.48
C VAL A 598 59.65 6.17 10.39
N THR A 599 59.06 6.36 11.57
CA THR A 599 58.82 5.32 12.57
C THR A 599 57.58 4.50 12.19
N ALA A 600 57.50 3.25 12.67
CA ALA A 600 56.32 2.41 12.51
C ALA A 600 56.18 1.44 13.69
N LYS A 601 55.00 0.84 13.85
CA LYS A 601 54.77 -0.25 14.82
C LYS A 601 55.12 -1.61 14.19
N GLY A 602 55.33 -2.60 15.06
CA GLY A 602 55.55 -3.99 14.64
C GLY A 602 54.41 -4.52 13.76
N PRO A 603 54.67 -5.51 12.88
CA PRO A 603 55.90 -6.29 12.74
C PRO A 603 57.02 -5.58 11.96
N ALA A 604 58.25 -6.10 12.09
CA ALA A 604 59.46 -5.58 11.46
C ALA A 604 59.35 -5.53 9.92
N ARG A 605 59.61 -4.36 9.35
CA ARG A 605 59.34 -3.96 7.95
C ARG A 605 60.31 -2.84 7.57
N GLY A 606 61.05 -3.00 6.49
CA GLY A 606 62.14 -2.09 6.12
C GLY A 606 62.69 -2.29 4.71
N LEU A 607 63.77 -1.59 4.38
CA LEU A 607 64.44 -1.65 3.07
C LEU A 607 65.75 -2.43 3.16
N LEU A 608 65.95 -3.39 2.24
CA LEU A 608 67.17 -4.22 2.24
C LEU A 608 68.38 -3.56 1.57
N LYS A 609 68.17 -2.55 0.73
CA LYS A 609 69.24 -1.91 -0.05
C LYS A 609 68.97 -0.43 -0.24
N THR A 610 70.04 0.32 -0.48
CA THR A 610 69.93 1.74 -0.79
C THR A 610 69.28 1.92 -2.17
N HIS A 611 68.27 2.79 -2.23
CA HIS A 611 67.66 3.25 -3.47
C HIS A 611 68.01 4.71 -3.71
N ASN A 612 68.90 4.95 -4.68
CA ASN A 612 69.34 6.29 -5.04
C ASN A 612 68.41 6.92 -6.07
N PHE A 613 67.96 8.14 -5.77
CA PHE A 613 67.25 9.04 -6.69
C PHE A 613 68.07 10.33 -6.87
N VAL A 614 67.62 11.22 -7.74
CA VAL A 614 68.33 12.49 -8.00
C VAL A 614 68.23 13.43 -6.80
N GLU A 615 67.04 13.56 -6.22
CA GLU A 615 66.78 14.50 -5.13
C GLU A 615 66.94 13.89 -3.72
N PHE A 616 66.91 12.56 -3.58
CA PHE A 616 67.07 11.88 -2.28
C PHE A 616 67.62 10.46 -2.43
N ALA A 617 68.05 9.85 -1.34
CA ALA A 617 68.36 8.42 -1.26
C ALA A 617 67.55 7.75 -0.14
N ALA A 618 66.86 6.64 -0.44
CA ALA A 618 66.24 5.82 0.60
C ALA A 618 67.26 4.80 1.10
N LEU A 619 67.58 4.82 2.40
CA LEU A 619 68.63 4.01 3.00
C LEU A 619 68.11 2.63 3.44
N PRO A 620 68.99 1.62 3.58
CA PRO A 620 68.62 0.33 4.16
C PRO A 620 68.17 0.49 5.61
N THR A 621 67.10 -0.19 5.98
CA THR A 621 66.52 -0.16 7.34
C THR A 621 66.14 -1.56 7.79
N VAL A 622 66.33 -1.84 9.08
CA VAL A 622 65.87 -3.06 9.73
C VAL A 622 64.38 -2.94 10.05
N HIS A 623 63.94 -1.76 10.47
CA HIS A 623 62.54 -1.39 10.62
C HIS A 623 62.33 0.11 10.41
N GLY A 624 61.17 0.51 9.88
CA GLY A 624 60.91 1.91 9.52
C GLY A 624 61.50 2.28 8.16
N LEU A 625 61.51 3.57 7.83
CA LEU A 625 62.09 4.10 6.59
C LEU A 625 63.02 5.28 6.89
N VAL A 626 64.08 5.43 6.10
CA VAL A 626 64.97 6.58 6.20
C VAL A 626 65.28 7.13 4.82
N PHE A 627 65.13 8.44 4.67
CA PHE A 627 65.43 9.18 3.45
C PHE A 627 66.48 10.23 3.73
N GLN A 628 67.60 10.14 3.02
CA GLN A 628 68.61 11.19 2.97
C GLN A 628 68.21 12.22 1.91
N ALA A 629 67.96 13.46 2.31
CA ALA A 629 67.65 14.54 1.39
C ALA A 629 68.95 15.03 0.73
N ILE A 630 68.99 14.99 -0.61
CA ILE A 630 70.10 15.54 -1.42
C ILE A 630 69.74 16.95 -1.88
N ALA A 631 68.45 17.20 -2.16
CA ALA A 631 67.90 18.52 -2.47
C ALA A 631 67.17 19.13 -1.25
N ASP A 632 67.22 20.45 -1.14
CA ASP A 632 66.62 21.20 -0.01
C ASP A 632 65.09 21.15 0.04
N ASP A 633 64.46 20.81 -1.09
CA ASP A 633 63.01 20.85 -1.27
C ASP A 633 62.33 19.48 -1.17
N VAL A 634 63.07 18.44 -0.75
CA VAL A 634 62.53 17.11 -0.48
C VAL A 634 61.58 17.16 0.72
N ASN A 635 60.38 16.63 0.53
CA ASN A 635 59.36 16.47 1.54
C ASN A 635 58.96 15.01 1.67
N VAL A 636 58.86 14.53 2.91
CA VAL A 636 58.46 13.16 3.26
C VAL A 636 57.23 13.25 4.13
N LEU A 637 56.13 12.64 3.67
CA LEU A 637 54.87 12.58 4.38
C LEU A 637 54.54 11.12 4.69
N ALA A 638 54.16 10.84 5.94
CA ALA A 638 53.63 9.55 6.34
C ALA A 638 52.13 9.71 6.62
N ASN A 639 51.31 9.01 5.85
CA ASN A 639 49.86 8.88 6.04
C ASN A 639 49.56 7.56 6.78
N PHE A 640 48.28 7.20 6.98
CA PHE A 640 47.93 5.99 7.75
C PHE A 640 48.50 4.66 7.20
N ASP A 641 48.62 4.52 5.87
CA ASP A 641 49.04 3.29 5.20
C ASP A 641 50.18 3.48 4.17
N GLN A 642 50.67 4.71 3.99
CA GLN A 642 51.59 5.05 2.89
C GLN A 642 52.59 6.13 3.30
N VAL A 643 53.83 5.99 2.83
CA VAL A 643 54.86 7.05 2.88
C VAL A 643 55.08 7.60 1.48
N VAL A 644 54.95 8.93 1.35
CA VAL A 644 55.11 9.65 0.09
C VAL A 644 56.32 10.58 0.18
N VAL A 645 57.27 10.39 -0.72
CA VAL A 645 58.42 11.29 -0.94
C VAL A 645 58.16 12.13 -2.18
N SER A 646 58.30 13.44 -2.04
CA SER A 646 58.08 14.41 -3.11
C SER A 646 59.07 15.57 -3.03
N SER A 647 59.17 16.37 -4.09
CA SER A 647 59.91 17.63 -4.13
C SER A 647 58.96 18.73 -4.64
N ARG A 648 59.25 20.01 -4.37
CA ARG A 648 58.38 21.14 -4.78
C ARG A 648 58.22 21.20 -6.30
N GLN A 649 59.26 20.85 -7.06
CA GLN A 649 59.24 20.81 -8.54
C GLN A 649 58.93 19.41 -9.11
N GLY A 650 58.68 18.42 -8.24
CA GLY A 650 58.56 17.01 -8.62
C GLY A 650 59.91 16.31 -8.71
N LEU A 651 59.92 14.99 -8.51
CA LEU A 651 61.14 14.19 -8.57
C LEU A 651 61.57 13.92 -10.01
N SER A 652 62.88 13.92 -10.27
CA SER A 652 63.44 13.58 -11.57
C SER A 652 63.52 12.06 -11.74
N LEU A 653 62.44 11.44 -12.23
CA LEU A 653 62.36 9.98 -12.42
C LEU A 653 62.45 9.58 -13.90
N THR A 654 63.26 8.54 -14.21
CA THR A 654 63.30 7.96 -15.56
C THR A 654 62.00 7.20 -15.85
N VAL A 655 61.41 7.48 -17.00
CA VAL A 655 60.09 7.00 -17.40
C VAL A 655 60.16 5.53 -17.85
N GLY A 656 59.32 4.66 -17.27
CA GLY A 656 59.18 3.25 -17.67
C GLY A 656 58.20 3.05 -18.84
N GLN A 657 58.26 1.88 -19.49
CA GLN A 657 57.54 1.52 -20.73
C GLN A 657 56.01 1.77 -20.74
N SER A 658 55.37 2.02 -19.60
CA SER A 658 53.96 2.41 -19.50
C SER A 658 53.63 3.80 -20.05
N PHE A 659 54.64 4.59 -20.44
CA PHE A 659 54.47 5.97 -20.92
C PHE A 659 54.52 6.10 -22.44
N SER A 660 54.94 5.07 -23.20
CA SER A 660 54.98 5.16 -24.66
C SER A 660 53.59 5.28 -25.29
N SER A 661 52.56 4.73 -24.64
CA SER A 661 51.16 4.86 -25.05
C SER A 661 50.53 6.23 -24.70
N GLN A 662 51.18 7.05 -23.86
CA GLN A 662 50.77 8.42 -23.57
C GLN A 662 51.53 9.46 -24.40
N VAL A 663 52.75 9.15 -24.85
CA VAL A 663 53.60 10.09 -25.62
C VAL A 663 53.21 10.21 -27.09
N ASP A 664 52.58 9.20 -27.70
CA ASP A 664 52.00 9.34 -29.04
C ASP A 664 50.86 10.38 -29.09
N ASN A 665 50.22 10.67 -27.95
CA ASN A 665 49.21 11.72 -27.81
C ASN A 665 49.79 13.11 -27.50
N LEU A 666 51.11 13.23 -27.24
CA LEU A 666 51.79 14.49 -26.91
C LEU A 666 52.41 15.18 -28.13
N SER A 667 52.36 14.55 -29.31
CA SER A 667 52.92 15.10 -30.56
C SER A 667 51.99 16.08 -31.31
N SER A 668 50.78 16.35 -30.79
CA SER A 668 49.76 17.18 -31.46
C SER A 668 49.65 18.62 -30.97
N GLY A 669 50.43 19.05 -29.96
CA GLY A 669 50.48 20.46 -29.57
C GLY A 669 49.19 21.03 -28.94
N GLU A 670 48.27 20.18 -28.47
CA GLU A 670 47.17 20.61 -27.60
C GLU A 670 47.65 20.62 -26.14
N ILE A 671 47.59 21.78 -25.49
CA ILE A 671 47.73 21.90 -24.03
C ILE A 671 46.55 21.16 -23.39
N ILE A 672 46.77 19.93 -22.94
CA ILE A 672 45.78 19.18 -22.15
C ILE A 672 45.79 19.76 -20.72
N LEU A 673 44.95 20.77 -20.48
CA LEU A 673 44.52 21.06 -19.11
C LEU A 673 43.64 19.89 -18.64
N PRO A 674 43.85 19.34 -17.43
CA PRO A 674 43.11 18.18 -16.96
C PRO A 674 41.60 18.48 -16.94
N SER A 675 40.83 17.55 -17.49
CA SER A 675 39.36 17.64 -17.57
C SER A 675 38.64 17.29 -16.25
N SER A 676 39.39 16.94 -15.20
CA SER A 676 38.88 16.73 -13.84
C SER A 676 38.56 18.07 -13.19
N ILE A 677 37.46 18.10 -12.43
CA ILE A 677 37.13 19.22 -11.53
C ILE A 677 37.77 18.86 -10.19
N GLU A 678 38.63 19.72 -9.68
CA GLU A 678 39.23 19.61 -8.35
C GLU A 678 38.43 20.48 -7.40
N PHE A 679 37.53 19.86 -6.64
CA PHE A 679 36.93 20.56 -5.52
C PHE A 679 37.96 20.65 -4.41
N ARG A 680 38.29 21.87 -4.03
CA ARG A 680 39.11 22.10 -2.84
C ARG A 680 38.24 21.86 -1.62
N ASP A 681 38.76 21.06 -0.70
CA ASP A 681 38.28 21.03 0.67
C ASP A 681 38.64 22.38 1.28
N MET A 682 37.68 23.29 1.30
CA MET A 682 37.78 24.52 2.05
C MET A 682 36.74 24.39 3.14
N ASP A 683 37.18 24.52 4.38
CA ASP A 683 36.26 24.79 5.49
C ASP A 683 35.36 25.97 5.08
N ASP A 684 34.18 26.07 5.68
CA ASP A 684 33.22 27.18 5.48
C ASP A 684 33.76 28.56 5.95
N ASP A 685 35.06 28.80 5.82
CA ASP A 685 35.71 30.07 5.98
C ASP A 685 35.33 31.01 4.83
N ALA A 686 34.26 31.75 5.07
CA ALA A 686 33.80 32.81 4.19
C ALA A 686 34.90 33.85 3.89
N ASP A 687 35.86 34.07 4.80
CA ASP A 687 36.97 35.00 4.57
C ASP A 687 37.99 34.43 3.59
N GLU A 688 38.29 33.12 3.66
CA GLU A 688 39.13 32.43 2.68
C GLU A 688 38.49 32.46 1.28
N PHE A 689 37.18 32.17 1.17
CA PHE A 689 36.45 32.28 -0.08
C PHE A 689 36.54 33.70 -0.67
N LEU A 690 36.23 34.71 0.14
CA LEU A 690 36.23 36.11 -0.30
C LEU A 690 37.63 36.58 -0.72
N LYS A 691 38.67 36.14 -0.01
CA LYS A 691 40.07 36.39 -0.34
C LYS A 691 40.45 35.73 -1.66
N ARG A 692 40.23 34.42 -1.81
CA ARG A 692 40.57 33.68 -3.03
C ARG A 692 39.81 34.21 -4.25
N ARG A 693 38.53 34.55 -4.07
CA ARG A 693 37.72 35.18 -5.11
C ARG A 693 38.28 36.53 -5.56
N ARG A 694 38.81 37.34 -4.62
CA ARG A 694 39.48 38.61 -4.93
C ARG A 694 40.78 38.36 -5.70
N ASP A 695 41.62 37.45 -5.21
CA ASP A 695 42.90 37.10 -5.84
C ASP A 695 42.70 36.63 -7.28
N LEU A 696 41.72 35.75 -7.54
CA LEU A 696 41.40 35.29 -8.89
C LEU A 696 40.90 36.43 -9.80
N ARG A 697 40.10 37.37 -9.26
CA ARG A 697 39.67 38.54 -10.04
C ARG A 697 40.84 39.48 -10.36
N GLU A 698 41.76 39.67 -9.43
CA GLU A 698 42.97 40.45 -9.67
C GLU A 698 43.87 39.77 -10.71
N LEU A 699 44.02 38.44 -10.67
CA LEU A 699 44.74 37.69 -11.70
C LEU A 699 44.08 37.81 -13.08
N VAL A 700 42.75 37.73 -13.17
CA VAL A 700 42.02 38.02 -14.42
C VAL A 700 42.31 39.44 -14.92
N TYR A 701 42.28 40.44 -14.04
CA TYR A 701 42.51 41.84 -14.42
C TYR A 701 43.95 42.11 -14.86
N ASN A 702 44.93 41.49 -14.19
CA ASN A 702 46.36 41.69 -14.45
C ASN A 702 46.90 40.87 -15.63
N SER A 703 46.09 39.98 -16.22
CA SER A 703 46.49 39.14 -17.34
C SER A 703 46.40 39.87 -18.69
N GLU A 704 47.48 39.81 -19.48
CA GLU A 704 47.59 40.54 -20.76
C GLU A 704 46.83 39.90 -21.92
N SER A 705 46.61 38.58 -21.90
CA SER A 705 45.92 37.83 -22.97
C SER A 705 44.55 37.31 -22.52
N GLU A 706 43.58 37.33 -23.43
CA GLU A 706 42.24 36.76 -23.22
C GLU A 706 42.30 35.25 -22.93
N THR A 707 43.31 34.54 -23.44
CA THR A 707 43.54 33.12 -23.12
C THR A 707 43.92 32.90 -21.65
N ASP A 708 44.71 33.80 -21.08
CA ASP A 708 45.18 33.68 -19.69
C ASP A 708 44.05 34.10 -18.74
N GLN A 709 43.29 35.13 -19.13
CA GLN A 709 42.06 35.51 -18.44
C GLN A 709 41.02 34.37 -18.40
N SER A 710 40.89 33.61 -19.50
CA SER A 710 40.01 32.43 -19.57
C SER A 710 40.37 31.39 -18.51
N ILE A 711 41.67 31.10 -18.30
CA ILE A 711 42.13 30.14 -17.29
C ILE A 711 41.67 30.55 -15.89
N TYR A 712 41.90 31.80 -15.49
CA TYR A 712 41.53 32.29 -14.17
C TYR A 712 40.01 32.45 -13.99
N ARG A 713 39.26 32.75 -15.07
CA ARG A 713 37.78 32.75 -15.02
C ARG A 713 37.23 31.35 -14.81
N LEU A 714 37.81 30.32 -15.45
CA LEU A 714 37.40 28.94 -15.22
C LEU A 714 37.80 28.44 -13.82
N GLU A 715 38.95 28.85 -13.28
CA GLU A 715 39.29 28.58 -11.88
C GLU A 715 38.34 29.28 -10.89
N LEU A 716 37.88 30.49 -11.24
CA LEU A 716 36.85 31.18 -10.46
C LEU A 716 35.48 30.48 -10.52
N VAL A 717 35.11 29.90 -11.67
CA VAL A 717 33.92 29.04 -11.80
C VAL A 717 34.06 27.82 -10.88
N GLU A 718 35.21 27.15 -10.90
CA GLU A 718 35.49 25.99 -10.05
C GLU A 718 35.40 26.32 -8.56
N LEU A 719 35.96 27.47 -8.14
CA LEU A 719 35.80 28.00 -6.78
C LEU A 719 34.33 28.28 -6.43
N MET A 720 33.54 28.83 -7.36
CA MET A 720 32.11 29.06 -7.10
C MET A 720 31.36 27.74 -6.92
N LEU A 721 31.69 26.71 -7.69
CA LEU A 721 31.05 25.40 -7.59
C LEU A 721 31.42 24.65 -6.30
N SER A 722 32.63 24.83 -5.76
CA SER A 722 33.00 24.24 -4.46
C SER A 722 32.17 24.78 -3.30
N TYR A 723 31.71 26.03 -3.40
CA TYR A 723 30.80 26.68 -2.44
C TYR A 723 29.32 26.64 -2.86
N GLN A 724 28.93 25.71 -3.74
CA GLN A 724 27.56 25.52 -4.22
C GLN A 724 26.91 26.75 -4.91
N LEU A 725 27.71 27.71 -5.39
CA LEU A 725 27.25 28.91 -6.11
C LEU A 725 27.04 28.63 -7.61
N ALA A 726 26.18 27.65 -7.90
CA ALA A 726 26.01 27.10 -9.24
C ALA A 726 25.41 28.08 -10.25
N ASN A 727 24.50 28.96 -9.82
CA ASN A 727 23.86 29.94 -10.73
C ASN A 727 24.84 31.06 -11.13
N GLU A 728 25.68 31.50 -10.20
CA GLU A 728 26.76 32.46 -10.43
C GLU A 728 27.81 31.89 -11.37
N ALA A 729 28.19 30.63 -11.15
CA ALA A 729 29.08 29.87 -12.03
C ALA A 729 28.51 29.76 -13.45
N LEU A 730 27.21 29.45 -13.61
CA LEU A 730 26.54 29.43 -14.92
C LEU A 730 26.57 30.80 -15.60
N GLY A 731 26.37 31.89 -14.85
CA GLY A 731 26.48 33.25 -15.37
C GLY A 731 27.89 33.56 -15.90
N LEU A 732 28.93 33.19 -15.15
CA LEU A 732 30.31 33.39 -15.54
C LEU A 732 30.71 32.51 -16.74
N LEU A 733 30.22 31.27 -16.80
CA LEU A 733 30.41 30.38 -17.95
C LEU A 733 29.71 30.89 -19.22
N ALA A 734 28.52 31.50 -19.08
CA ALA A 734 27.83 32.13 -20.20
C ALA A 734 28.64 33.33 -20.73
N PHE A 735 29.20 34.14 -19.83
CA PHE A 735 30.10 35.24 -20.19
C PHE A 735 31.38 34.73 -20.86
N GLU A 736 31.98 33.67 -20.34
CA GLU A 736 33.18 33.03 -20.90
C GLU A 736 32.90 32.51 -22.32
N LYS A 737 31.78 31.82 -22.54
CA LYS A 737 31.37 31.35 -23.87
C LYS A 737 31.16 32.50 -24.86
N PHE A 738 30.65 33.63 -24.40
CA PHE A 738 30.48 34.83 -25.23
C PHE A 738 31.81 35.49 -25.59
N LYS A 739 32.75 35.57 -24.63
CA LYS A 739 34.06 36.21 -24.81
C LYS A 739 35.05 35.35 -25.58
N VAL A 740 35.10 34.05 -25.29
CA VAL A 740 36.04 33.08 -25.88
C VAL A 740 35.28 31.86 -26.41
N PRO A 741 34.62 31.94 -27.58
CA PRO A 741 33.78 30.84 -28.09
C PRO A 741 34.52 29.51 -28.29
N LEU A 742 35.83 29.54 -28.56
CA LEU A 742 36.65 28.34 -28.71
C LEU A 742 36.87 27.63 -27.36
N ALA A 743 36.98 28.37 -26.25
CA ALA A 743 37.11 27.81 -24.91
C ALA A 743 35.87 26.99 -24.52
N ALA A 744 34.69 27.36 -25.04
CA ALA A 744 33.44 26.63 -24.80
C ALA A 744 33.43 25.20 -25.37
N ASN A 745 34.34 24.88 -26.30
CA ASN A 745 34.49 23.53 -26.83
C ASN A 745 35.45 22.65 -26.01
N SER A 746 36.24 23.26 -25.12
CA SER A 746 37.21 22.54 -24.28
C SER A 746 36.53 21.57 -23.32
N SER A 747 37.24 20.50 -22.98
CA SER A 747 36.77 19.50 -22.03
C SER A 747 36.55 20.11 -20.63
N ARG A 748 37.46 20.98 -20.16
CA ARG A 748 37.34 21.66 -18.85
C ARG A 748 36.10 22.54 -18.77
N PHE A 749 35.84 23.37 -19.80
CA PHE A 749 34.62 24.19 -19.84
C PHE A 749 33.35 23.33 -19.78
N LYS A 750 33.29 22.25 -20.56
CA LYS A 750 32.12 21.36 -20.59
C LYS A 750 31.93 20.59 -19.28
N SER A 751 33.01 20.18 -18.62
CA SER A 751 32.96 19.57 -17.29
C SER A 751 32.37 20.56 -16.27
N LEU A 752 32.92 21.78 -16.19
CA LEU A 752 32.44 22.81 -15.27
C LEU A 752 31.00 23.24 -15.57
N GLN A 753 30.64 23.37 -16.84
CA GLN A 753 29.27 23.67 -17.25
C GLN A 753 28.30 22.55 -16.89
N GLY A 754 28.69 21.29 -17.11
CA GLY A 754 27.90 20.15 -16.73
C GLY A 754 27.67 20.08 -15.22
N ALA A 755 28.73 20.24 -14.42
CA ALA A 755 28.64 20.30 -12.96
C ALA A 755 27.78 21.47 -12.46
N ALA A 756 27.95 22.66 -13.06
CA ALA A 756 27.13 23.82 -12.75
C ALA A 756 25.65 23.60 -13.06
N TYR A 757 25.31 22.98 -14.19
CA TYR A 757 23.92 22.59 -14.48
C TYR A 757 23.39 21.55 -13.49
N THR A 758 24.22 20.58 -13.08
CA THR A 758 23.83 19.57 -12.09
C THR A 758 23.46 20.22 -10.75
N LEU A 759 24.37 21.06 -10.21
CA LEU A 759 24.18 21.73 -8.92
C LEU A 759 23.08 22.80 -8.97
N ALA A 760 22.82 23.41 -10.14
CA ALA A 760 21.71 24.35 -10.32
C ALA A 760 20.34 23.68 -10.52
N GLY A 761 20.22 22.35 -10.40
CA GLY A 761 18.97 21.61 -10.59
C GLY A 761 18.53 21.47 -12.06
N GLN A 762 19.38 21.82 -13.03
CA GLN A 762 19.09 21.74 -14.46
C GLN A 762 19.53 20.39 -15.06
N TYR A 763 19.01 19.30 -14.50
CA TYR A 763 19.52 17.93 -14.74
C TYR A 763 19.52 17.52 -16.22
N LYS A 764 18.49 17.89 -17.00
CA LYS A 764 18.44 17.58 -18.44
C LYS A 764 19.58 18.25 -19.23
N ASN A 765 19.89 19.50 -18.90
CA ASN A 765 21.00 20.24 -19.52
C ASN A 765 22.36 19.66 -19.08
N ALA A 766 22.47 19.25 -17.82
CA ALA A 766 23.65 18.58 -17.29
C ALA A 766 23.93 17.27 -18.01
N ILE A 767 22.95 16.37 -18.10
CA ILE A 767 23.07 15.07 -18.78
C ILE A 767 23.54 15.25 -20.23
N ASN A 768 22.92 16.17 -20.98
CA ASN A 768 23.32 16.46 -22.36
C ASN A 768 24.76 16.97 -22.47
N THR A 769 25.18 17.88 -21.57
CA THR A 769 26.52 18.48 -21.60
C THR A 769 27.59 17.46 -21.22
N LEU A 770 27.36 16.71 -20.13
CA LEU A 770 28.27 15.71 -19.57
C LEU A 770 28.39 14.46 -20.44
N SER A 771 27.42 14.21 -21.33
CA SER A 771 27.44 13.09 -22.28
C SER A 771 28.14 13.43 -23.61
N SER A 772 28.67 14.64 -23.75
CA SER A 772 29.36 15.04 -24.98
C SER A 772 30.61 14.20 -25.23
N VAL A 773 30.92 13.95 -26.52
CA VAL A 773 32.02 13.05 -26.95
C VAL A 773 33.37 13.39 -26.30
N ALA A 774 33.62 14.67 -26.03
CA ALA A 774 34.87 15.16 -25.43
C ALA A 774 35.06 14.76 -23.96
N ILE A 775 33.99 14.54 -23.19
CA ILE A 775 34.04 14.30 -21.74
C ILE A 775 33.24 13.09 -21.25
N ARG A 776 32.56 12.35 -22.14
CA ARG A 776 31.75 11.18 -21.75
C ARG A 776 32.52 10.12 -20.95
N SER A 777 33.81 9.94 -21.22
CA SER A 777 34.69 8.98 -20.54
C SER A 777 35.42 9.54 -19.32
N ASN A 778 35.21 10.82 -18.99
CA ASN A 778 35.80 11.46 -17.82
C ASN A 778 35.05 11.00 -16.55
N ARG A 779 35.79 10.57 -15.51
CA ARG A 779 35.22 10.05 -14.26
C ARG A 779 34.49 11.11 -13.42
N THR A 780 34.99 12.34 -13.39
CA THR A 780 34.30 13.47 -12.74
C THR A 780 33.01 13.79 -13.49
N ALA A 781 33.04 13.82 -14.83
CA ALA A 781 31.83 14.01 -15.63
C ALA A 781 30.82 12.86 -15.42
N ALA A 782 31.30 11.63 -15.25
CA ALA A 782 30.48 10.47 -14.88
C ALA A 782 29.79 10.67 -13.53
N LEU A 783 30.50 11.16 -12.49
CA LEU A 783 29.93 11.41 -11.17
C LEU A 783 28.76 12.41 -11.21
N PHE A 784 28.96 13.59 -11.83
CA PHE A 784 27.91 14.60 -11.94
C PHE A 784 26.76 14.15 -12.85
N ARG A 785 27.05 13.30 -13.84
CA ARG A 785 26.02 12.69 -14.71
C ARG A 785 25.23 11.64 -13.94
N ALA A 786 25.87 10.85 -13.08
CA ALA A 786 25.23 9.88 -12.21
C ALA A 786 24.20 10.55 -11.29
N TYR A 787 24.62 11.63 -10.64
CA TYR A 787 23.73 12.45 -9.80
C TYR A 787 22.58 13.06 -10.61
N ALA A 788 22.85 13.64 -11.79
CA ALA A 788 21.78 14.18 -12.62
C ALA A 788 20.80 13.10 -13.12
N LEU A 789 21.30 11.93 -13.50
CA LEU A 789 20.48 10.78 -13.92
C LEU A 789 19.58 10.29 -12.78
N SER A 790 20.11 10.19 -11.55
CA SER A 790 19.30 9.76 -10.40
C SER A 790 18.14 10.71 -10.12
N LYS A 791 18.36 12.04 -10.23
CA LYS A 791 17.29 13.05 -10.07
C LYS A 791 16.27 13.08 -11.21
N THR A 792 16.54 12.42 -12.34
CA THR A 792 15.58 12.27 -13.47
C THR A 792 14.86 10.93 -13.51
N GLY A 793 15.10 10.05 -12.54
CA GLY A 793 14.46 8.73 -12.46
C GLY A 793 15.13 7.64 -13.31
N VAL A 794 16.29 7.92 -13.91
CA VAL A 794 17.04 6.96 -14.75
C VAL A 794 18.06 6.20 -13.89
N TYR A 795 17.54 5.46 -12.90
CA TYR A 795 18.35 4.89 -11.83
C TYR A 795 19.39 3.85 -12.30
N GLN A 796 19.09 3.10 -13.36
CA GLN A 796 19.97 2.01 -13.81
C GLN A 796 21.26 2.55 -14.44
N GLU A 797 21.15 3.64 -15.19
CA GLU A 797 22.29 4.33 -15.78
C GLU A 797 23.03 5.12 -14.71
N ALA A 798 22.29 5.76 -13.78
CA ALA A 798 22.87 6.45 -12.64
C ALA A 798 23.80 5.54 -11.83
N LEU A 799 23.36 4.32 -11.48
CA LEU A 799 24.17 3.38 -10.72
C LEU A 799 25.46 2.97 -11.44
N LYS A 800 25.40 2.71 -12.76
CA LYS A 800 26.60 2.40 -13.55
C LYS A 800 27.62 3.54 -13.52
N GLU A 801 27.15 4.77 -13.61
CA GLU A 801 28.00 5.96 -13.57
C GLU A 801 28.55 6.23 -12.17
N PHE A 802 27.76 5.99 -11.11
CA PHE A 802 28.23 6.01 -9.72
C PHE A 802 29.29 4.94 -9.47
N ASP A 803 29.11 3.71 -9.93
CA ASP A 803 30.10 2.64 -9.81
C ASP A 803 31.43 3.04 -10.48
N ALA A 804 31.35 3.58 -11.71
CA ALA A 804 32.50 4.04 -12.48
C ALA A 804 33.24 5.24 -11.85
N SER A 805 32.59 5.96 -10.95
CA SER A 805 33.09 7.20 -10.31
C SER A 805 33.16 7.14 -8.78
N SER A 806 32.92 5.98 -8.18
CA SER A 806 32.82 5.77 -6.73
C SER A 806 34.01 6.30 -5.92
N ALA A 807 35.23 6.14 -6.44
CA ALA A 807 36.46 6.63 -5.82
C ALA A 807 36.56 8.17 -5.72
N LEU A 808 35.69 8.90 -6.43
CA LEU A 808 35.64 10.37 -6.40
C LEU A 808 34.65 10.92 -5.38
N LEU A 809 33.75 10.10 -4.82
CA LEU A 809 32.75 10.56 -3.84
C LEU A 809 33.41 11.17 -2.59
N GLY A 810 34.43 10.50 -2.04
CA GLY A 810 35.20 10.99 -0.89
C GLY A 810 36.22 12.08 -1.21
N GLN A 811 36.17 12.67 -2.41
CA GLN A 811 36.96 13.85 -2.80
C GLN A 811 36.09 15.10 -2.94
N LEU A 812 34.77 14.96 -2.76
CA LEU A 812 33.85 16.09 -2.75
C LEU A 812 33.88 16.77 -1.37
N PRO A 813 33.53 18.07 -1.29
CA PRO A 813 33.28 18.72 0.00
C PRO A 813 32.19 17.98 0.78
N ALA A 814 32.28 17.93 2.11
CA ALA A 814 31.44 17.07 2.96
C ALA A 814 29.94 17.20 2.68
N GLU A 815 29.41 18.42 2.52
CA GLU A 815 27.99 18.63 2.21
C GLU A 815 27.58 18.03 0.86
N MET A 816 28.43 18.21 -0.16
CA MET A 816 28.18 17.68 -1.50
C MET A 816 28.37 16.16 -1.53
N GLU A 817 29.36 15.63 -0.83
CA GLU A 817 29.55 14.19 -0.66
C GLU A 817 28.28 13.56 -0.04
N ALA A 818 27.76 14.12 1.05
CA ALA A 818 26.53 13.64 1.68
C ALA A 818 25.32 13.67 0.73
N GLU A 819 25.19 14.72 -0.08
CA GLU A 819 24.11 14.84 -1.07
C GLU A 819 24.24 13.81 -2.20
N PHE A 820 25.46 13.61 -2.71
CA PHE A 820 25.74 12.64 -3.77
C PHE A 820 25.59 11.20 -3.28
N LEU A 821 26.05 10.90 -2.06
CA LEU A 821 25.84 9.60 -1.41
C LEU A 821 24.35 9.34 -1.19
N THR A 822 23.58 10.33 -0.73
CA THR A 822 22.12 10.23 -0.61
C THR A 822 21.49 9.84 -1.95
N ALA A 823 21.85 10.55 -3.03
CA ALA A 823 21.34 10.27 -4.37
C ALA A 823 21.75 8.87 -4.91
N ALA A 824 22.95 8.40 -4.57
CA ALA A 824 23.42 7.05 -4.92
C ALA A 824 22.65 5.96 -4.15
N ILE A 825 22.41 6.16 -2.85
CA ILE A 825 21.62 5.24 -2.02
C ILE A 825 20.17 5.19 -2.51
N GLU A 826 19.55 6.34 -2.77
CA GLU A 826 18.20 6.44 -3.34
C GLU A 826 18.11 5.64 -4.64
N ALA A 827 19.05 5.85 -5.58
CA ALA A 827 19.08 5.10 -6.84
C ALA A 827 19.26 3.59 -6.63
N ALA A 828 20.11 3.18 -5.68
CA ALA A 828 20.35 1.78 -5.36
C ALA A 828 19.11 1.09 -4.74
N LEU A 829 18.35 1.82 -3.93
CA LEU A 829 17.10 1.31 -3.34
C LEU A 829 15.96 1.20 -4.36
N GLN A 830 15.97 2.00 -5.43
CA GLN A 830 14.99 1.89 -6.52
C GLN A 830 15.22 0.65 -7.41
N ILE A 831 16.48 0.24 -7.59
CA ILE A 831 16.86 -0.98 -8.33
C ILE A 831 17.54 -1.92 -7.34
N PRO A 832 16.77 -2.57 -6.46
CA PRO A 832 17.15 -3.06 -5.12
C PRO A 832 18.54 -3.72 -5.04
N ASN A 833 19.58 -2.90 -5.07
CA ASN A 833 20.98 -3.28 -5.06
C ASN A 833 21.50 -3.00 -3.66
N LEU A 834 21.09 -3.89 -2.75
CA LEU A 834 21.30 -3.72 -1.31
C LEU A 834 22.79 -3.64 -0.96
N ASN A 835 23.67 -4.36 -1.67
CA ASN A 835 25.12 -4.28 -1.43
C ASN A 835 25.68 -2.88 -1.67
N VAL A 836 25.31 -2.24 -2.78
CA VAL A 836 25.76 -0.87 -3.11
C VAL A 836 25.12 0.15 -2.16
N ALA A 837 23.84 -0.01 -1.85
CA ALA A 837 23.15 0.83 -0.86
C ALA A 837 23.84 0.77 0.52
N GLN A 838 24.19 -0.44 0.99
CA GLN A 838 24.88 -0.64 2.27
C GLN A 838 26.27 0.02 2.29
N GLN A 839 27.05 -0.11 1.22
CA GLN A 839 28.36 0.53 1.09
C GLN A 839 28.24 2.06 1.21
N HIS A 840 27.32 2.66 0.46
CA HIS A 840 27.14 4.12 0.50
C HIS A 840 26.50 4.61 1.80
N LEU A 841 25.66 3.82 2.47
CA LEU A 841 25.14 4.13 3.81
C LEU A 841 26.27 4.21 4.84
N ILE A 842 27.24 3.30 4.79
CA ILE A 842 28.42 3.33 5.68
C ILE A 842 29.26 4.58 5.43
N MET A 843 29.44 4.99 4.16
CA MET A 843 30.14 6.21 3.81
C MET A 843 29.39 7.46 4.31
N LEU A 844 28.08 7.53 4.04
CA LEU A 844 27.23 8.67 4.42
C LEU A 844 27.31 8.90 5.92
N ARG A 845 27.29 7.83 6.73
CA ARG A 845 27.40 7.91 8.20
C ARG A 845 28.58 8.78 8.69
N ASN A 846 29.69 8.79 7.96
CA ASN A 846 30.91 9.46 8.40
C ASN A 846 30.98 10.94 7.98
N VAL A 847 30.05 11.41 7.15
CA VAL A 847 30.13 12.73 6.48
C VAL A 847 28.95 13.64 6.84
N MET A 848 27.89 13.12 7.48
CA MET A 848 26.74 13.93 7.89
C MET A 848 27.08 14.94 8.98
N VAL A 849 26.65 16.19 8.79
CA VAL A 849 26.85 17.29 9.74
C VAL A 849 25.52 17.76 10.31
N THR A 850 24.52 17.96 9.45
CA THR A 850 23.23 18.57 9.81
C THR A 850 22.20 17.55 10.32
N ASP A 851 21.24 18.01 11.12
CA ASP A 851 20.15 17.15 11.60
C ASP A 851 19.23 16.68 10.46
N TYR A 852 19.10 17.48 9.39
CA TYR A 852 18.44 17.05 8.15
C TYR A 852 19.13 15.82 7.54
N GLN A 853 20.46 15.85 7.40
CA GLN A 853 21.23 14.73 6.85
C GLN A 853 21.13 13.49 7.75
N LYS A 854 21.20 13.65 9.08
CA LYS A 854 21.04 12.55 10.05
C LYS A 854 19.64 11.92 9.98
N ALA A 855 18.59 12.74 9.95
CA ALA A 855 17.22 12.27 9.80
C ALA A 855 17.04 11.50 8.48
N ASN A 856 17.63 12.00 7.39
CA ASN A 856 17.53 11.37 6.07
C ASN A 856 18.28 10.04 6.03
N TYR A 857 19.44 9.95 6.68
CA TYR A 857 20.15 8.70 6.84
C TYR A 857 19.32 7.64 7.56
N TRP A 858 18.61 7.99 8.63
CA TRP A 858 17.71 7.05 9.29
C TRP A 858 16.55 6.61 8.40
N LEU A 859 15.99 7.53 7.61
CA LEU A 859 14.97 7.21 6.61
C LEU A 859 15.50 6.23 5.55
N LEU A 860 16.70 6.47 5.00
CA LEU A 860 17.33 5.60 4.01
C LEU A 860 17.69 4.23 4.60
N MET A 861 18.19 4.19 5.84
CA MET A 861 18.41 2.94 6.57
C MET A 861 17.10 2.18 6.76
N ALA A 862 16.00 2.86 7.10
CA ALA A 862 14.69 2.23 7.26
C ALA A 862 14.19 1.61 5.95
N HIS A 863 14.34 2.33 4.83
CA HIS A 863 14.04 1.79 3.49
C HIS A 863 14.92 0.60 3.12
N PHE A 864 16.23 0.67 3.41
CA PHE A 864 17.15 -0.46 3.21
C PHE A 864 16.67 -1.71 3.97
N SER A 865 16.35 -1.56 5.26
CA SER A 865 15.83 -2.63 6.11
C SER A 865 14.57 -3.25 5.52
N ARG A 866 13.62 -2.40 5.13
CA ARG A 866 12.34 -2.82 4.57
C ARG A 866 12.52 -3.62 3.28
N MET A 867 13.50 -3.24 2.43
CA MET A 867 13.84 -3.98 1.21
C MET A 867 14.65 -5.26 1.48
N ASN A 868 15.30 -5.37 2.65
CA ASN A 868 16.01 -6.55 3.11
C ASN A 868 15.13 -7.49 3.96
N ASP A 869 13.81 -7.28 3.97
CA ASP A 869 12.82 -7.99 4.79
C ASP A 869 13.05 -7.91 6.32
N GLU A 870 13.90 -6.98 6.78
CA GLU A 870 14.20 -6.63 8.18
C GLU A 870 13.10 -5.73 8.77
N THR A 871 11.88 -6.25 8.87
CA THR A 871 10.69 -5.44 9.24
C THR A 871 10.80 -4.83 10.65
N ALA A 872 11.36 -5.57 11.61
CA ALA A 872 11.54 -5.08 12.98
C ALA A 872 12.55 -3.93 13.04
N GLU A 873 13.71 -4.06 12.37
CA GLU A 873 14.67 -2.97 12.28
C GLU A 873 14.13 -1.79 11.46
N ALA A 874 13.35 -2.02 10.40
CA ALA A 874 12.73 -0.97 9.60
C ALA A 874 11.86 -0.05 10.46
N ILE A 875 11.00 -0.63 11.31
CA ILE A 875 10.12 0.12 12.22
C ILE A 875 10.96 0.97 13.19
N LEU A 876 12.01 0.41 13.77
CA LEU A 876 12.89 1.16 14.70
C LEU A 876 13.61 2.31 13.99
N ARG A 877 14.11 2.07 12.77
CA ARG A 877 14.83 3.08 11.96
C ARG A 877 13.88 4.19 11.47
N PHE A 878 12.62 3.87 11.13
CA PHE A 878 11.61 4.90 10.84
C PHE A 878 11.29 5.75 12.08
N LYS A 879 11.15 5.14 13.26
CA LYS A 879 10.97 5.91 14.52
C LYS A 879 12.16 6.84 14.80
N ALA A 880 13.38 6.36 14.61
CA ALA A 880 14.58 7.19 14.74
C ALA A 880 14.58 8.38 13.76
N ALA A 881 14.08 8.21 12.53
CA ALA A 881 13.95 9.31 11.57
C ALA A 881 12.92 10.37 12.02
N VAL A 882 11.83 9.94 12.65
CA VAL A 882 10.76 10.80 13.18
C VAL A 882 11.23 11.67 14.36
N GLU A 883 12.12 11.16 15.20
CA GLU A 883 12.63 11.87 16.40
C GLU A 883 13.36 13.18 16.10
N PHE A 884 13.92 13.36 14.90
CA PHE A 884 14.60 14.60 14.49
C PHE A 884 13.64 15.76 14.16
N ASP A 885 12.33 15.50 14.08
CA ASP A 885 11.28 16.49 13.75
C ASP A 885 11.53 17.28 12.44
N VAL A 886 12.21 16.66 11.48
CA VAL A 886 12.42 17.24 10.14
C VAL A 886 11.20 16.94 9.28
N ARG A 887 10.29 17.93 9.15
CA ARG A 887 8.95 17.78 8.53
C ARG A 887 8.84 16.86 7.30
N PRO A 888 9.57 17.05 6.19
CA PRO A 888 9.44 16.17 5.01
C PRO A 888 9.82 14.72 5.31
N ILE A 889 10.90 14.53 6.07
CA ILE A 889 11.42 13.21 6.44
C ILE A 889 10.46 12.52 7.43
N ASN A 890 9.95 13.30 8.39
CA ASN A 890 8.94 12.85 9.35
C ASN A 890 7.66 12.41 8.62
N ALA A 891 7.17 13.19 7.66
CA ALA A 891 5.98 12.85 6.89
C ALA A 891 6.15 11.58 6.05
N GLU A 892 7.31 11.37 5.43
CA GLU A 892 7.58 10.11 4.73
C GLU A 892 7.71 8.94 5.71
N ALA A 893 8.49 9.09 6.78
CA ALA A 893 8.74 8.05 7.76
C ALA A 893 7.45 7.60 8.46
N LEU A 894 6.59 8.54 8.89
CA LEU A 894 5.29 8.24 9.50
C LEU A 894 4.39 7.49 8.52
N GLY A 895 4.38 7.86 7.24
CA GLY A 895 3.58 7.18 6.22
C GLY A 895 3.92 5.69 6.09
N TYR A 896 5.22 5.37 6.07
CA TYR A 896 5.68 3.98 6.05
C TYR A 896 5.49 3.28 7.40
N LEU A 897 5.74 3.99 8.51
CA LEU A 897 5.60 3.46 9.86
C LEU A 897 4.17 2.98 10.12
N SER A 898 3.15 3.80 9.83
CA SER A 898 1.74 3.44 10.03
C SER A 898 1.36 2.16 9.26
N ILE A 899 1.84 2.01 8.03
CA ILE A 899 1.56 0.80 7.23
C ILE A 899 2.27 -0.43 7.81
N LEU A 900 3.53 -0.31 8.21
CA LEU A 900 4.29 -1.43 8.79
C LEU A 900 3.75 -1.84 10.17
N GLU A 901 3.36 -0.89 11.01
CA GLU A 901 2.75 -1.18 12.31
C GLU A 901 1.39 -1.88 12.15
N TYR A 902 0.59 -1.47 11.16
CA TYR A 902 -0.65 -2.19 10.81
C TYR A 902 -0.37 -3.61 10.31
N GLN A 903 0.54 -3.78 9.36
CA GLN A 903 0.90 -5.09 8.81
C GLN A 903 1.47 -6.06 9.85
N THR A 904 2.13 -5.54 10.88
CA THR A 904 2.68 -6.32 11.99
C THR A 904 1.70 -6.50 13.16
N GLY A 905 0.47 -5.98 13.06
CA GLY A 905 -0.56 -6.09 14.09
C GLY A 905 -0.27 -5.26 15.36
N LYS A 906 0.67 -4.31 15.31
CA LYS A 906 1.00 -3.42 16.43
C LYS A 906 -0.07 -2.35 16.64
N ILE A 907 -0.72 -1.92 15.57
CA ILE A 907 -1.85 -1.00 15.60
C ILE A 907 -3.02 -1.61 14.82
N THR A 908 -4.22 -1.19 15.17
CA THR A 908 -5.44 -1.52 14.45
C THR A 908 -5.51 -0.77 13.11
N ILE A 909 -6.38 -1.23 12.21
CA ILE A 909 -6.60 -0.56 10.92
C ILE A 909 -7.15 0.86 11.08
N ASP A 910 -8.04 1.09 12.06
CA ASP A 910 -8.60 2.41 12.35
C ASP A 910 -7.51 3.37 12.84
N GLU A 911 -6.63 2.91 13.74
CA GLU A 911 -5.48 3.70 14.20
C GLU A 911 -4.52 4.05 13.04
N ALA A 912 -4.29 3.12 12.10
CA ALA A 912 -3.46 3.37 10.93
C ALA A 912 -4.08 4.40 9.98
N ILE A 913 -5.41 4.35 9.78
CA ILE A 913 -6.18 5.34 9.02
C ILE A 913 -6.07 6.72 9.67
N ASP A 914 -6.25 6.81 10.99
CA ASP A 914 -6.15 8.05 11.75
C ASP A 914 -4.75 8.67 11.67
N GLN A 915 -3.70 7.85 11.81
CA GLN A 915 -2.31 8.31 11.68
C GLN A 915 -2.02 8.84 10.27
N LEU A 916 -2.44 8.14 9.21
CA LEU A 916 -2.23 8.61 7.83
C LEU A 916 -3.03 9.88 7.53
N ASN A 917 -4.26 10.00 8.03
CA ASN A 917 -5.06 11.22 7.91
C ASN A 917 -4.36 12.42 8.57
N GLY A 918 -3.86 12.25 9.79
CA GLY A 918 -3.08 13.28 10.47
C GLY A 918 -1.81 13.67 9.69
N ASN A 919 -1.14 12.69 9.09
CA ASN A 919 0.06 12.92 8.29
C ASN A 919 -0.23 13.73 7.00
N ILE A 920 -1.30 13.41 6.28
CA ILE A 920 -1.74 14.13 5.07
C ILE A 920 -2.17 15.58 5.38
N VAL A 921 -2.68 15.84 6.58
CA VAL A 921 -2.95 17.22 7.02
C VAL A 921 -1.66 18.00 7.28
N THR A 922 -0.61 17.31 7.74
CA THR A 922 0.67 17.91 8.14
C THR A 922 1.59 18.23 6.96
N TRP A 923 1.53 17.45 5.88
CA TRP A 923 2.41 17.60 4.71
C TRP A 923 1.65 17.46 3.38
N ARG A 924 1.86 18.39 2.45
CA ARG A 924 1.14 18.47 1.16
C ARG A 924 2.01 18.96 0.00
N GLY A 925 1.66 18.55 -1.22
CA GLY A 925 2.11 19.14 -2.48
C GLY A 925 3.13 18.32 -3.27
N ASP A 926 3.55 17.15 -2.80
CA ASP A 926 4.63 16.36 -3.39
C ASP A 926 4.33 14.86 -3.48
N LYS A 927 5.33 14.06 -3.86
CA LYS A 927 5.19 12.60 -3.99
C LYS A 927 4.95 11.90 -2.65
N ILE A 928 5.33 12.49 -1.51
CA ILE A 928 5.10 11.90 -0.18
C ILE A 928 3.60 11.93 0.12
N GLU A 929 2.96 13.08 -0.09
CA GLU A 929 1.49 13.20 0.02
C GLU A 929 0.79 12.18 -0.87
N GLN A 930 1.21 12.05 -2.13
CA GLN A 930 0.60 11.13 -3.09
C GLN A 930 0.66 9.67 -2.60
N LYS A 931 1.82 9.23 -2.09
CA LYS A 931 1.98 7.89 -1.50
C LYS A 931 1.05 7.70 -0.31
N ASN A 932 1.00 8.68 0.59
CA ASN A 932 0.18 8.60 1.80
C ASN A 932 -1.32 8.54 1.46
N ILE A 933 -1.79 9.33 0.50
CA ILE A 933 -3.19 9.31 0.01
C ILE A 933 -3.53 7.95 -0.60
N VAL A 934 -2.66 7.38 -1.45
CA VAL A 934 -2.89 6.06 -2.04
C VAL A 934 -2.91 4.97 -0.97
N SER A 935 -1.99 5.01 -0.02
CA SER A 935 -1.96 4.09 1.12
C SER A 935 -3.20 4.19 1.99
N LEU A 936 -3.67 5.41 2.29
CA LEU A 936 -4.92 5.66 3.00
C LEU A 936 -6.12 5.07 2.24
N GLY A 937 -6.18 5.30 0.93
CA GLY A 937 -7.21 4.72 0.08
C GLY A 937 -7.24 3.19 0.13
N ARG A 938 -6.07 2.53 0.23
CA ARG A 938 -5.94 1.08 0.41
C ARG A 938 -6.41 0.62 1.79
N LEU A 939 -6.02 1.33 2.86
CA LEU A 939 -6.49 1.01 4.21
C LEU A 939 -8.03 1.09 4.31
N TYR A 940 -8.66 2.09 3.68
CA TYR A 940 -10.13 2.13 3.63
C TYR A 940 -10.74 0.91 2.92
N MET A 941 -10.10 0.38 1.87
CA MET A 941 -10.57 -0.86 1.24
C MET A 941 -10.45 -2.07 2.17
N ASP A 942 -9.31 -2.16 2.86
CA ASP A 942 -9.02 -3.26 3.78
C ASP A 942 -9.96 -3.21 4.99
N ASN A 943 -10.41 -2.01 5.40
CA ASN A 943 -11.41 -1.81 6.47
C ASN A 943 -12.85 -2.15 6.03
N GLY A 944 -13.09 -2.38 4.74
CA GLY A 944 -14.43 -2.56 4.17
C GLY A 944 -15.16 -1.25 3.83
N ASP A 945 -14.52 -0.09 4.03
CA ASP A 945 -15.03 1.24 3.68
C ASP A 945 -14.82 1.56 2.19
N PHE A 946 -15.35 0.69 1.32
CA PHE A 946 -15.10 0.74 -0.13
C PHE A 946 -15.43 2.10 -0.77
N ARG A 947 -16.49 2.78 -0.32
CA ARG A 947 -16.86 4.10 -0.85
C ARG A 947 -15.76 5.13 -0.58
N GLN A 948 -15.29 5.23 0.66
CA GLN A 948 -14.26 6.20 1.02
C GLN A 948 -12.94 5.87 0.32
N GLY A 949 -12.54 4.59 0.33
CA GLY A 949 -11.35 4.14 -0.37
C GLY A 949 -11.39 4.48 -1.87
N LEU A 950 -12.49 4.18 -2.56
CA LEU A 950 -12.62 4.44 -4.00
C LEU A 950 -12.68 5.95 -4.27
N THR A 951 -13.29 6.74 -3.39
CA THR A 951 -13.34 8.20 -3.50
C THR A 951 -11.95 8.82 -3.42
N VAL A 952 -11.18 8.46 -2.38
CA VAL A 952 -9.80 8.94 -2.16
C VAL A 952 -8.91 8.55 -3.33
N LEU A 953 -9.00 7.30 -3.80
CA LEU A 953 -8.21 6.82 -4.94
C LEU A 953 -8.64 7.44 -6.27
N LYS A 954 -9.93 7.78 -6.45
CA LYS A 954 -10.43 8.45 -7.65
C LYS A 954 -9.90 9.89 -7.73
N GLN A 955 -9.87 10.59 -6.60
CA GLN A 955 -9.23 11.90 -6.50
C GLN A 955 -7.73 11.81 -6.78
N ALA A 956 -7.05 10.81 -6.22
CA ALA A 956 -5.64 10.55 -6.51
C ALA A 956 -5.39 10.29 -8.02
N ALA A 957 -6.21 9.44 -8.65
CA ALA A 957 -6.10 9.11 -10.07
C ALA A 957 -6.36 10.32 -10.99
N ALA A 958 -7.25 11.25 -10.59
CA ALA A 958 -7.57 12.44 -11.36
C ALA A 958 -6.55 13.57 -11.20
N ASN A 959 -6.00 13.75 -10.00
CA ASN A 959 -5.18 14.91 -9.66
C ASN A 959 -3.66 14.66 -9.77
N PHE A 960 -3.21 13.40 -9.72
CA PHE A 960 -1.78 13.08 -9.78
C PHE A 960 -1.28 12.98 -11.22
N ASP A 961 0.04 13.11 -11.43
CA ASP A 961 0.64 13.00 -12.77
C ASP A 961 0.25 11.65 -13.40
N PRO A 962 -0.36 11.64 -14.60
CA PRO A 962 -0.77 10.42 -15.28
C PRO A 962 0.40 9.45 -15.52
N ASN A 963 1.65 9.91 -15.55
CA ASN A 963 2.78 9.06 -15.88
C ASN A 963 3.28 8.17 -14.73
N GLU A 964 2.79 8.34 -13.50
CA GLU A 964 3.26 7.59 -12.32
C GLU A 964 2.08 7.03 -11.49
N MET A 965 1.84 7.58 -10.29
CA MET A 965 0.93 7.03 -9.27
C MET A 965 -0.54 7.11 -9.63
N GLY A 966 -0.96 8.10 -10.42
CA GLY A 966 -2.36 8.23 -10.84
C GLY A 966 -2.84 7.02 -11.65
N ARG A 967 -1.99 6.49 -12.54
CA ARG A 967 -2.27 5.26 -13.31
C ARG A 967 -2.35 4.02 -12.42
N ASP A 968 -1.48 3.91 -11.43
CA ASP A 968 -1.48 2.75 -10.53
C ASP A 968 -2.68 2.77 -9.57
N ALA A 969 -3.06 3.95 -9.08
CA ALA A 969 -4.32 4.14 -8.34
C ALA A 969 -5.53 3.74 -9.22
N ALA A 970 -5.59 4.18 -10.48
CA ALA A 970 -6.65 3.82 -11.41
C ALA A 970 -6.74 2.30 -11.66
N LYS A 971 -5.60 1.65 -11.89
CA LYS A 971 -5.54 0.19 -12.05
C LYS A 971 -5.99 -0.55 -10.79
N TYR A 972 -5.53 -0.09 -9.62
CA TYR A 972 -5.90 -0.70 -8.34
C TYR A 972 -7.40 -0.57 -8.09
N MET A 973 -7.99 0.62 -8.30
CA MET A 973 -9.44 0.83 -8.22
C MET A 973 -10.21 -0.12 -9.13
N ALA A 974 -9.81 -0.23 -10.41
CA ALA A 974 -10.46 -1.13 -11.36
C ALA A 974 -10.37 -2.60 -10.91
N SER A 975 -9.21 -3.03 -10.38
CA SER A 975 -9.02 -4.41 -9.89
C SER A 975 -9.88 -4.72 -8.66
N ILE A 976 -9.99 -3.77 -7.72
CA ILE A 976 -10.82 -3.92 -6.52
C ILE A 976 -12.29 -3.91 -6.90
N PHE A 977 -12.72 -3.00 -7.78
CA PHE A 977 -14.09 -2.95 -8.27
C PHE A 977 -14.47 -4.25 -9.00
N GLU A 978 -13.57 -4.80 -9.82
CA GLU A 978 -13.75 -6.11 -10.44
C GLU A 978 -13.89 -7.22 -9.39
N SER A 979 -12.98 -7.28 -8.41
CA SER A 979 -13.02 -8.26 -7.32
C SER A 979 -14.29 -8.15 -6.47
N LEU A 980 -14.78 -6.93 -6.24
CA LEU A 980 -15.97 -6.69 -5.43
C LEU A 980 -17.21 -7.31 -6.09
N TYR A 981 -17.48 -6.99 -7.37
CA TYR A 981 -18.72 -7.42 -8.03
C TYR A 981 -18.64 -8.76 -8.78
N LEU A 982 -17.44 -9.22 -9.18
CA LEU A 982 -17.26 -10.54 -9.78
C LEU A 982 -16.78 -11.58 -8.76
N GLY A 983 -15.98 -11.19 -7.77
CA GLY A 983 -15.48 -12.06 -6.71
C GLY A 983 -16.45 -12.28 -5.55
N GLY A 984 -17.65 -11.68 -5.62
CA GLY A 984 -18.72 -11.92 -4.67
C GLY A 984 -18.62 -11.16 -3.33
N LYS A 985 -17.58 -10.36 -3.09
CA LYS A 985 -17.48 -9.52 -1.88
C LYS A 985 -18.59 -8.45 -1.81
N ALA A 986 -19.07 -7.96 -2.94
CA ALA A 986 -20.27 -7.12 -3.01
C ALA A 986 -21.49 -7.81 -2.39
N ASN A 987 -21.47 -9.15 -2.30
CA ASN A 987 -22.57 -9.91 -1.73
C ASN A 987 -22.64 -9.86 -0.20
N GLU A 988 -21.60 -9.38 0.45
CA GLU A 988 -21.57 -9.15 1.90
C GLU A 988 -22.15 -7.77 2.25
N LEU A 989 -22.18 -6.85 1.27
CA LEU A 989 -22.78 -5.52 1.45
C LEU A 989 -24.31 -5.60 1.36
N PRO A 990 -25.05 -4.75 2.12
CA PRO A 990 -26.46 -4.53 1.86
C PRO A 990 -26.71 -4.21 0.38
N PRO A 991 -27.76 -4.77 -0.26
CA PRO A 991 -28.01 -4.62 -1.70
C PRO A 991 -28.02 -3.16 -2.17
N TYR A 992 -28.59 -2.26 -1.38
CA TYR A 992 -28.61 -0.84 -1.69
C TYR A 992 -27.21 -0.20 -1.65
N LYS A 993 -26.33 -0.61 -0.72
CA LYS A 993 -24.94 -0.11 -0.63
C LYS A 993 -24.16 -0.58 -1.84
N ALA A 994 -24.32 -1.84 -2.22
CA ALA A 994 -23.73 -2.38 -3.45
C ALA A 994 -24.25 -1.64 -4.69
N LEU A 995 -25.56 -1.34 -4.77
CA LEU A 995 -26.12 -0.58 -5.89
C LEU A 995 -25.55 0.84 -5.96
N SER A 996 -25.57 1.57 -4.84
CA SER A 996 -25.08 2.94 -4.81
C SER A 996 -23.58 2.99 -5.16
N LEU A 997 -22.78 2.11 -4.55
CA LEU A 997 -21.35 2.01 -4.81
C LEU A 997 -21.08 1.69 -6.28
N PHE A 998 -21.91 0.85 -6.93
CA PHE A 998 -21.77 0.56 -8.35
C PHE A 998 -22.00 1.82 -9.19
N TYR A 999 -23.03 2.61 -8.87
CA TYR A 999 -23.36 3.82 -9.63
C TYR A 999 -22.33 4.94 -9.45
N ASP A 1000 -21.79 5.11 -8.24
CA ASP A 1000 -20.77 6.10 -7.89
C ASP A 1000 -19.48 5.88 -8.69
N PHE A 1001 -19.16 4.61 -8.98
CA PHE A 1001 -17.92 4.16 -9.61
C PHE A 1001 -18.15 3.36 -10.89
N ARG A 1002 -19.28 3.58 -11.58
CA ARG A 1002 -19.68 2.80 -12.79
C ARG A 1002 -18.67 2.93 -13.92
N ASP A 1003 -17.90 4.01 -13.94
CA ASP A 1003 -16.78 4.29 -14.84
C ASP A 1003 -15.66 3.23 -14.74
N LEU A 1004 -15.56 2.51 -13.62
CA LEU A 1004 -14.64 1.40 -13.42
C LEU A 1004 -15.14 0.07 -14.02
N THR A 1005 -16.36 0.03 -14.56
CA THR A 1005 -16.92 -1.21 -15.14
C THR A 1005 -16.10 -1.64 -16.37
N PRO A 1006 -15.55 -2.87 -16.40
CA PRO A 1006 -14.78 -3.35 -17.53
C PRO A 1006 -15.57 -3.37 -18.83
N VAL A 1007 -14.92 -3.12 -19.97
CA VAL A 1007 -15.55 -3.24 -21.28
C VAL A 1007 -15.68 -4.71 -21.68
N GLY A 1008 -16.81 -5.07 -22.30
CA GLY A 1008 -17.05 -6.43 -22.82
C GLY A 1008 -17.63 -7.40 -21.79
N ARG A 1009 -17.29 -8.69 -21.92
CA ARG A 1009 -17.96 -9.79 -21.22
C ARG A 1009 -17.94 -9.68 -19.69
N LYS A 1010 -16.80 -9.26 -19.11
CA LYS A 1010 -16.65 -9.11 -17.65
C LYS A 1010 -17.58 -8.05 -17.08
N GLY A 1011 -17.62 -6.86 -17.69
CA GLY A 1011 -18.57 -5.82 -17.26
C GLY A 1011 -20.02 -6.21 -17.51
N ASP A 1012 -20.29 -6.96 -18.57
CA ASP A 1012 -21.63 -7.50 -18.82
C ASP A 1012 -22.04 -8.51 -17.72
N GLU A 1013 -21.12 -9.33 -17.24
CA GLU A 1013 -21.35 -10.24 -16.12
C GLU A 1013 -21.57 -9.51 -14.80
N MET A 1014 -20.77 -8.47 -14.56
CA MET A 1014 -20.90 -7.60 -13.39
C MET A 1014 -22.29 -6.98 -13.28
N ILE A 1015 -22.81 -6.45 -14.39
CA ILE A 1015 -24.17 -5.87 -14.45
C ILE A 1015 -25.23 -6.94 -14.19
N ARG A 1016 -25.04 -8.17 -14.68
CA ARG A 1016 -26.00 -9.27 -14.45
C ARG A 1016 -26.03 -9.69 -12.97
N ASN A 1017 -24.87 -9.84 -12.33
CA ASN A 1017 -24.79 -10.19 -10.92
C ASN A 1017 -25.43 -9.11 -10.05
N LEU A 1018 -25.25 -7.84 -10.40
CA LEU A 1018 -25.92 -6.74 -9.73
C LEU A 1018 -27.45 -6.80 -9.92
N ALA A 1019 -27.92 -7.02 -11.14
CA ALA A 1019 -29.35 -7.16 -11.41
C ALA A 1019 -29.97 -8.35 -10.66
N ASP A 1020 -29.27 -9.48 -10.56
CA ASP A 1020 -29.71 -10.64 -9.76
C ASP A 1020 -29.93 -10.29 -8.30
N ARG A 1021 -28.98 -9.56 -7.72
CA ARG A 1021 -29.07 -9.14 -6.33
C ARG A 1021 -30.22 -8.18 -6.07
N LEU A 1022 -30.52 -7.30 -7.02
CA LEU A 1022 -31.68 -6.40 -6.94
C LEU A 1022 -33.00 -7.18 -6.98
N ILE A 1023 -33.08 -8.23 -7.82
CA ILE A 1023 -34.25 -9.11 -7.88
C ILE A 1023 -34.47 -9.83 -6.54
N ASP A 1024 -33.39 -10.29 -5.88
CA ASP A 1024 -33.47 -11.01 -4.61
C ASP A 1024 -34.01 -10.17 -3.45
N VAL A 1025 -33.94 -8.83 -3.57
CA VAL A 1025 -34.47 -7.90 -2.57
C VAL A 1025 -35.67 -7.07 -3.05
N ASP A 1026 -36.34 -7.56 -4.10
CA ASP A 1026 -37.58 -6.98 -4.65
C ASP A 1026 -37.42 -5.58 -5.25
N LEU A 1027 -36.20 -5.19 -5.64
CA LEU A 1027 -35.91 -3.96 -6.38
C LEU A 1027 -36.02 -4.20 -7.90
N LEU A 1028 -37.22 -4.59 -8.33
CA LEU A 1028 -37.47 -5.08 -9.69
C LEU A 1028 -37.32 -3.99 -10.76
N ASP A 1029 -37.72 -2.75 -10.49
CA ASP A 1029 -37.62 -1.65 -11.45
C ASP A 1029 -36.15 -1.33 -11.81
N GLN A 1030 -35.27 -1.29 -10.83
CA GLN A 1030 -33.85 -1.03 -11.03
C GLN A 1030 -33.17 -2.19 -11.75
N ALA A 1031 -33.56 -3.43 -11.45
CA ALA A 1031 -33.09 -4.60 -12.18
C ALA A 1031 -33.53 -4.57 -13.66
N ILE A 1032 -34.77 -4.14 -13.93
CA ILE A 1032 -35.31 -3.95 -15.28
C ILE A 1032 -34.47 -2.92 -16.04
N GLU A 1033 -34.17 -1.77 -15.44
CA GLU A 1033 -33.38 -0.71 -16.09
C GLU A 1033 -31.97 -1.20 -16.49
N LEU A 1034 -31.26 -1.87 -15.56
CA LEU A 1034 -29.92 -2.40 -15.82
C LEU A 1034 -29.91 -3.45 -16.94
N LEU A 1035 -30.86 -4.39 -16.91
CA LEU A 1035 -30.99 -5.45 -17.90
C LEU A 1035 -31.45 -4.90 -19.27
N ASP A 1036 -32.37 -3.93 -19.28
CA ASP A 1036 -32.82 -3.25 -20.51
C ASP A 1036 -31.65 -2.58 -21.23
N HIS A 1037 -30.88 -1.77 -20.50
CA HIS A 1037 -29.70 -1.12 -21.04
C HIS A 1037 -28.71 -2.15 -21.61
N GLN A 1038 -28.48 -3.24 -20.89
CA GLN A 1038 -27.58 -4.31 -21.35
C GLN A 1038 -28.07 -4.97 -22.65
N VAL A 1039 -29.37 -5.28 -22.74
CA VAL A 1039 -30.00 -5.92 -23.91
C VAL A 1039 -29.98 -5.01 -25.14
N TYR A 1040 -30.31 -3.73 -24.98
CA TYR A 1040 -30.49 -2.84 -26.12
C TYR A 1040 -29.24 -2.05 -26.50
N LYS A 1041 -28.28 -1.86 -25.58
CA LYS A 1041 -27.07 -1.04 -25.83
C LYS A 1041 -25.78 -1.84 -25.91
N ARG A 1042 -25.70 -3.04 -25.31
CA ARG A 1042 -24.41 -3.75 -25.16
C ARG A 1042 -24.38 -5.10 -25.86
N LEU A 1043 -25.41 -5.94 -25.71
CA LEU A 1043 -25.39 -7.33 -26.17
C LEU A 1043 -25.88 -7.51 -27.61
N LYS A 1044 -25.40 -8.59 -28.26
CA LYS A 1044 -25.83 -9.04 -29.60
C LYS A 1044 -26.02 -10.56 -29.67
N GLY A 1045 -26.77 -11.04 -30.65
CA GLY A 1045 -26.93 -12.47 -30.94
C GLY A 1045 -27.54 -13.26 -29.78
N ILE A 1046 -26.94 -14.42 -29.49
CA ILE A 1046 -27.42 -15.38 -28.47
C ILE A 1046 -27.43 -14.76 -27.07
N ALA A 1047 -26.35 -14.07 -26.68
CA ALA A 1047 -26.26 -13.42 -25.36
C ALA A 1047 -27.36 -12.37 -25.16
N LYS A 1048 -27.70 -11.61 -26.21
CA LYS A 1048 -28.84 -10.67 -26.17
C LYS A 1048 -30.16 -11.40 -25.93
N ALA A 1049 -30.40 -12.50 -26.66
CA ALA A 1049 -31.64 -13.25 -26.52
C ALA A 1049 -31.79 -13.88 -25.12
N ASP A 1050 -30.71 -14.40 -24.55
CA ASP A 1050 -30.74 -14.99 -23.21
C ASP A 1050 -31.02 -13.94 -22.12
N VAL A 1051 -30.25 -12.84 -22.11
CA VAL A 1051 -30.45 -11.76 -21.13
C VAL A 1051 -31.80 -11.07 -21.30
N ALA A 1052 -32.30 -10.93 -22.53
CA ALA A 1052 -33.66 -10.42 -22.77
C ALA A 1052 -34.74 -11.36 -22.21
N SER A 1053 -34.48 -12.67 -22.13
CA SER A 1053 -35.40 -13.63 -21.50
C SER A 1053 -35.45 -13.38 -19.99
N LYS A 1054 -34.30 -13.10 -19.38
CA LYS A 1054 -34.21 -12.72 -17.97
C LYS A 1054 -34.93 -11.40 -17.69
N LEU A 1055 -34.71 -10.37 -18.52
CA LEU A 1055 -35.47 -9.11 -18.45
C LEU A 1055 -36.99 -9.35 -18.52
N ALA A 1056 -37.45 -10.21 -19.44
CA ALA A 1056 -38.88 -10.54 -19.55
C ALA A 1056 -39.41 -11.27 -18.30
N MET A 1057 -38.62 -12.13 -17.67
CA MET A 1057 -38.99 -12.75 -16.38
C MET A 1057 -39.14 -11.70 -15.28
N VAL A 1058 -38.21 -10.74 -15.17
CA VAL A 1058 -38.30 -9.67 -14.16
C VAL A 1058 -39.48 -8.74 -14.45
N GLN A 1059 -39.75 -8.43 -15.71
CA GLN A 1059 -40.95 -7.70 -16.13
C GLN A 1059 -42.23 -8.44 -15.72
N LEU A 1060 -42.28 -9.77 -15.82
CA LEU A 1060 -43.41 -10.56 -15.33
C LEU A 1060 -43.56 -10.54 -13.81
N LEU A 1061 -42.45 -10.61 -13.07
CA LEU A 1061 -42.45 -10.43 -11.61
C LEU A 1061 -43.01 -9.07 -11.20
N ASN A 1062 -42.71 -8.05 -12.01
CA ASN A 1062 -43.16 -6.68 -11.77
C ASN A 1062 -44.54 -6.36 -12.39
N TYR A 1063 -45.35 -7.38 -12.71
CA TYR A 1063 -46.69 -7.22 -13.31
C TYR A 1063 -46.71 -6.45 -14.66
N GLN A 1064 -45.67 -6.58 -15.48
CA GLN A 1064 -45.56 -5.95 -16.81
C GLN A 1064 -45.55 -6.99 -17.97
N PRO A 1065 -46.63 -7.77 -18.18
CA PRO A 1065 -46.65 -8.85 -19.17
C PRO A 1065 -46.55 -8.36 -20.63
N GLU A 1066 -47.10 -7.20 -20.97
CA GLU A 1066 -46.98 -6.62 -22.31
C GLU A 1066 -45.53 -6.28 -22.63
N ASN A 1067 -44.80 -5.69 -21.68
CA ASN A 1067 -43.38 -5.37 -21.82
C ASN A 1067 -42.55 -6.65 -22.00
N ALA A 1068 -42.86 -7.71 -21.23
CA ALA A 1068 -42.20 -9.01 -21.38
C ALA A 1068 -42.37 -9.58 -22.80
N ILE A 1069 -43.59 -9.56 -23.35
CA ILE A 1069 -43.87 -10.02 -24.72
C ILE A 1069 -43.07 -9.18 -25.74
N GLN A 1070 -43.06 -7.85 -25.58
CA GLN A 1070 -42.32 -6.97 -26.48
C GLN A 1070 -40.81 -7.22 -26.42
N THR A 1071 -40.24 -7.39 -25.22
CA THR A 1071 -38.83 -7.70 -25.00
C THR A 1071 -38.46 -9.00 -25.71
N ILE A 1072 -39.28 -10.04 -25.59
CA ILE A 1072 -39.09 -11.32 -26.30
C ILE A 1072 -39.23 -11.12 -27.81
N ALA A 1073 -40.22 -10.39 -28.30
CA ALA A 1073 -40.39 -10.16 -29.74
C ALA A 1073 -39.20 -9.40 -30.36
N LYS A 1074 -38.74 -8.32 -29.72
CA LYS A 1074 -37.65 -7.44 -30.21
C LYS A 1074 -36.26 -8.08 -30.14
N SER A 1075 -36.10 -9.17 -29.40
CA SER A 1075 -34.82 -9.87 -29.20
C SER A 1075 -34.70 -11.22 -29.94
N ARG A 1076 -35.59 -11.49 -30.90
CA ARG A 1076 -35.54 -12.73 -31.71
C ARG A 1076 -34.33 -12.78 -32.64
N ILE A 1077 -33.82 -13.99 -32.86
CA ILE A 1077 -32.69 -14.29 -33.76
C ILE A 1077 -33.02 -15.53 -34.63
N ALA A 1078 -32.41 -15.63 -35.81
CA ALA A 1078 -32.74 -16.66 -36.81
C ALA A 1078 -32.30 -18.09 -36.45
N SER A 1079 -31.31 -18.26 -35.57
CA SER A 1079 -30.82 -19.57 -35.11
C SER A 1079 -30.66 -19.55 -33.59
N MET A 1080 -31.76 -19.85 -32.89
CA MET A 1080 -31.80 -19.85 -31.44
C MET A 1080 -31.55 -21.26 -30.88
N PRO A 1081 -30.68 -21.42 -29.88
CA PRO A 1081 -30.53 -22.68 -29.17
C PRO A 1081 -31.87 -23.15 -28.58
N LYS A 1082 -32.16 -24.45 -28.63
CA LYS A 1082 -33.45 -25.03 -28.20
C LYS A 1082 -33.82 -24.67 -26.76
N HIS A 1083 -32.85 -24.63 -25.85
CA HIS A 1083 -33.07 -24.28 -24.45
C HIS A 1083 -33.50 -22.80 -24.29
N ILE A 1084 -32.86 -21.86 -25.00
CA ILE A 1084 -33.24 -20.45 -25.01
C ILE A 1084 -34.62 -20.27 -25.67
N ALA A 1085 -34.89 -21.01 -26.75
CA ALA A 1085 -36.20 -20.99 -27.39
C ALA A 1085 -37.31 -21.45 -26.43
N ARG A 1086 -37.14 -22.62 -25.78
CA ARG A 1086 -38.06 -23.12 -24.74
C ARG A 1086 -38.25 -22.07 -23.64
N LYS A 1087 -37.15 -21.55 -23.08
CA LYS A 1087 -37.16 -20.53 -22.02
C LYS A 1087 -38.04 -19.35 -22.38
N ARG A 1088 -37.96 -18.86 -23.61
CA ARG A 1088 -38.69 -17.70 -24.12
C ARG A 1088 -40.13 -18.02 -24.46
N ASP A 1089 -40.40 -19.18 -25.03
CA ASP A 1089 -41.75 -19.62 -25.36
C ASP A 1089 -42.59 -19.81 -24.11
N VAL A 1090 -41.98 -20.36 -23.04
CA VAL A 1090 -42.61 -20.52 -21.73
C VAL A 1090 -42.93 -19.16 -21.09
N LEU A 1091 -41.97 -18.21 -21.07
CA LEU A 1091 -42.23 -16.86 -20.57
C LEU A 1091 -43.29 -16.11 -21.39
N GLU A 1092 -43.22 -16.20 -22.73
CA GLU A 1092 -44.18 -15.54 -23.62
C GLU A 1092 -45.57 -16.14 -23.43
N ALA A 1093 -45.68 -17.46 -23.27
CA ALA A 1093 -46.95 -18.12 -22.95
C ALA A 1093 -47.52 -17.66 -21.60
N ARG A 1094 -46.70 -17.58 -20.54
CA ARG A 1094 -47.15 -17.05 -19.24
C ARG A 1094 -47.65 -15.60 -19.37
N ALA A 1095 -46.89 -14.75 -20.06
CA ALA A 1095 -47.29 -13.37 -20.31
C ALA A 1095 -48.61 -13.28 -21.10
N LEU A 1096 -48.81 -14.16 -22.09
CA LEU A 1096 -50.05 -14.25 -22.87
C LEU A 1096 -51.26 -14.67 -22.01
N VAL A 1097 -51.06 -15.57 -21.03
CA VAL A 1097 -52.11 -15.93 -20.05
C VAL A 1097 -52.48 -14.74 -19.17
N GLU A 1098 -51.50 -13.91 -18.79
CA GLU A 1098 -51.76 -12.71 -17.99
C GLU A 1098 -52.63 -11.69 -18.71
N ILE A 1099 -52.37 -11.46 -20.00
CA ILE A 1099 -53.17 -10.53 -20.81
C ILE A 1099 -54.46 -11.17 -21.38
N GLY A 1100 -54.81 -12.37 -20.94
CA GLY A 1100 -56.05 -13.07 -21.34
C GLY A 1100 -56.02 -13.73 -22.73
N ARG A 1101 -54.86 -13.79 -23.40
CA ARG A 1101 -54.68 -14.43 -24.73
C ARG A 1101 -54.42 -15.93 -24.62
N VAL A 1102 -55.37 -16.64 -24.01
CA VAL A 1102 -55.29 -18.07 -23.67
C VAL A 1102 -54.91 -18.97 -24.87
N GLN A 1103 -55.58 -18.82 -26.01
CA GLN A 1103 -55.32 -19.69 -27.17
C GLN A 1103 -53.91 -19.51 -27.73
N SER A 1104 -53.42 -18.27 -27.76
CA SER A 1104 -52.04 -17.99 -28.19
C SER A 1104 -51.01 -18.59 -27.23
N ALA A 1105 -51.28 -18.58 -25.93
CA ALA A 1105 -50.42 -19.22 -24.94
C ALA A 1105 -50.36 -20.74 -25.14
N ILE A 1106 -51.50 -21.39 -25.36
CA ILE A 1106 -51.55 -22.85 -25.57
C ILE A 1106 -50.79 -23.25 -26.83
N ILE A 1107 -51.04 -22.56 -27.96
CA ILE A 1107 -50.32 -22.79 -29.23
C ILE A 1107 -48.82 -22.64 -29.02
N ARG A 1108 -48.40 -21.64 -28.23
CA ARG A 1108 -46.98 -21.41 -27.95
C ARG A 1108 -46.33 -22.55 -27.15
N LEU A 1109 -47.12 -23.28 -26.35
CA LEU A 1109 -46.66 -24.42 -25.54
C LEU A 1109 -46.89 -25.78 -26.19
N GLU A 1110 -47.32 -25.84 -27.45
CA GLU A 1110 -47.45 -27.10 -28.18
C GLU A 1110 -46.09 -27.78 -28.36
N GLY A 1111 -46.03 -29.09 -28.14
CA GLY A 1111 -44.79 -29.87 -28.23
C GLY A 1111 -43.88 -29.79 -27.00
N TYR A 1112 -44.14 -28.90 -26.04
CA TYR A 1112 -43.44 -28.86 -24.76
C TYR A 1112 -44.17 -29.68 -23.67
N VAL A 1113 -43.37 -30.33 -22.81
CA VAL A 1113 -43.80 -31.14 -21.67
C VAL A 1113 -42.94 -30.73 -20.46
N GLY A 1114 -43.51 -30.78 -19.25
CA GLY A 1114 -42.86 -30.37 -18.01
C GLY A 1114 -43.88 -29.90 -16.99
N GLN A 1115 -43.48 -29.81 -15.72
CA GLN A 1115 -44.36 -29.32 -14.65
C GLN A 1115 -44.66 -27.83 -14.82
N ASP A 1116 -43.65 -26.99 -15.09
CA ASP A 1116 -43.79 -25.60 -15.56
C ASP A 1116 -44.79 -25.43 -16.70
N ILE A 1117 -44.78 -26.32 -17.70
CA ILE A 1117 -45.71 -26.30 -18.83
C ILE A 1117 -47.14 -26.61 -18.37
N SER A 1118 -47.32 -27.63 -17.53
CA SER A 1118 -48.63 -28.00 -16.99
C SER A 1118 -49.23 -26.90 -16.12
N ILE A 1119 -48.41 -26.18 -15.35
CA ILE A 1119 -48.85 -25.01 -14.56
C ILE A 1119 -49.46 -23.97 -15.51
N ILE A 1120 -48.71 -23.53 -16.53
CA ILE A 1120 -49.22 -22.51 -17.46
C ILE A 1120 -50.45 -23.01 -18.23
N LYS A 1121 -50.45 -24.25 -18.72
CA LYS A 1121 -51.59 -24.82 -19.46
C LYS A 1121 -52.84 -24.92 -18.60
N SER A 1122 -52.72 -25.41 -17.37
CA SER A 1122 -53.85 -25.53 -16.44
C SER A 1122 -54.48 -24.17 -16.14
N GLU A 1123 -53.68 -23.13 -15.91
CA GLU A 1123 -54.17 -21.77 -15.70
C GLU A 1123 -54.72 -21.14 -16.97
N ALA A 1124 -54.09 -21.37 -18.13
CA ALA A 1124 -54.60 -20.91 -19.42
C ALA A 1124 -56.00 -21.48 -19.66
N TYR A 1125 -56.18 -22.80 -19.51
CA TYR A 1125 -57.47 -23.45 -19.66
C TYR A 1125 -58.49 -22.97 -18.62
N TRP A 1126 -58.08 -22.81 -17.36
CA TRP A 1126 -58.94 -22.30 -16.30
C TRP A 1126 -59.45 -20.89 -16.61
N ARG A 1127 -58.56 -19.94 -16.94
CA ARG A 1127 -58.94 -18.57 -17.34
C ARG A 1127 -59.78 -18.55 -18.62
N GLY A 1128 -59.52 -19.47 -19.54
CA GLY A 1128 -60.29 -19.66 -20.77
C GLY A 1128 -61.64 -20.35 -20.59
N SER A 1129 -62.01 -20.74 -19.36
CA SER A 1129 -63.22 -21.53 -19.05
C SER A 1129 -63.28 -22.90 -19.76
N PHE A 1130 -62.12 -23.45 -20.12
CA PHE A 1130 -61.96 -24.80 -20.66
C PHE A 1130 -61.83 -25.80 -19.51
N TRP A 1131 -62.91 -25.96 -18.74
CA TRP A 1131 -62.91 -26.65 -17.44
C TRP A 1131 -62.43 -28.10 -17.51
N GLN A 1132 -62.80 -28.84 -18.56
CA GLN A 1132 -62.36 -30.22 -18.72
C GLN A 1132 -60.84 -30.30 -18.87
N GLN A 1133 -60.27 -29.54 -19.81
CA GLN A 1133 -58.82 -29.50 -20.04
C GLN A 1133 -58.05 -28.96 -18.83
N ALA A 1134 -58.60 -27.97 -18.12
CA ALA A 1134 -58.02 -27.46 -16.89
C ALA A 1134 -57.93 -28.55 -15.81
N GLY A 1135 -59.02 -29.32 -15.63
CA GLY A 1135 -59.08 -30.44 -14.69
C GLY A 1135 -58.03 -31.51 -14.99
N GLU A 1136 -57.88 -31.86 -16.27
CA GLU A 1136 -56.89 -32.83 -16.75
C GLU A 1136 -55.45 -32.34 -16.50
N GLU A 1137 -55.13 -31.08 -16.80
CA GLU A 1137 -53.79 -30.55 -16.56
C GLU A 1137 -53.45 -30.43 -15.06
N PHE A 1138 -54.40 -30.01 -14.21
CA PHE A 1138 -54.21 -30.02 -12.76
C PHE A 1138 -54.03 -31.43 -12.21
N GLU A 1139 -54.81 -32.41 -12.69
CA GLU A 1139 -54.67 -33.81 -12.26
C GLU A 1139 -53.29 -34.38 -12.64
N LYS A 1140 -52.78 -34.05 -13.84
CA LYS A 1140 -51.45 -34.48 -14.29
C LYS A 1140 -50.33 -34.09 -13.31
N MET A 1141 -50.43 -32.93 -12.68
CA MET A 1141 -49.42 -32.42 -11.73
C MET A 1141 -49.34 -33.22 -10.43
N VAL A 1142 -50.43 -33.90 -10.05
CA VAL A 1142 -50.51 -34.74 -8.84
C VAL A 1142 -50.66 -36.23 -9.18
N LEU A 1143 -50.49 -36.58 -10.45
CA LEU A 1143 -50.65 -37.92 -10.98
C LEU A 1143 -49.65 -38.85 -10.27
N ASN A 1144 -50.16 -39.98 -9.75
CA ASN A 1144 -49.44 -41.00 -8.96
C ASN A 1144 -49.25 -40.71 -7.46
N ARG A 1145 -49.48 -39.48 -6.97
CA ARG A 1145 -49.33 -39.14 -5.53
C ARG A 1145 -50.29 -39.88 -4.60
N TRP A 1146 -51.33 -40.49 -5.15
CA TRP A 1146 -52.26 -41.35 -4.42
C TRP A 1146 -51.64 -42.72 -4.04
N GLN A 1147 -50.62 -43.18 -4.77
CA GLN A 1147 -49.94 -44.45 -4.52
C GLN A 1147 -48.83 -44.32 -3.47
N ASP A 1148 -48.22 -43.14 -3.36
CA ASP A 1148 -47.12 -42.89 -2.44
C ASP A 1148 -47.60 -43.00 -0.98
N ASP A 1149 -46.74 -43.43 -0.05
CA ASP A 1149 -47.09 -43.47 1.38
C ASP A 1149 -47.03 -42.08 2.05
N VAL A 1150 -46.33 -41.12 1.44
CA VAL A 1150 -46.17 -39.74 1.95
C VAL A 1150 -47.49 -38.96 1.87
N PRO A 1151 -47.90 -38.20 2.91
CA PRO A 1151 -49.05 -37.31 2.82
C PRO A 1151 -48.87 -36.24 1.72
N LEU A 1152 -49.98 -35.80 1.11
CA LEU A 1152 -49.94 -34.69 0.14
C LEU A 1152 -49.44 -33.41 0.81
N LEU A 1153 -48.61 -32.64 0.11
CA LEU A 1153 -48.21 -31.30 0.51
C LEU A 1153 -49.38 -30.32 0.36
N ASP A 1154 -49.30 -29.16 1.01
CA ASP A 1154 -50.40 -28.18 1.03
C ASP A 1154 -50.74 -27.69 -0.40
N ASN A 1155 -49.72 -27.43 -1.23
CA ASN A 1155 -49.89 -27.06 -2.64
C ASN A 1155 -50.49 -28.20 -3.48
N GLU A 1156 -50.04 -29.45 -3.28
CA GLU A 1156 -50.60 -30.62 -3.97
C GLU A 1156 -52.09 -30.80 -3.65
N ARG A 1157 -52.50 -30.54 -2.41
CA ARG A 1157 -53.92 -30.55 -2.02
C ARG A 1157 -54.72 -29.45 -2.72
N HIS A 1158 -54.14 -28.26 -2.89
CA HIS A 1158 -54.78 -27.16 -3.61
C HIS A 1158 -54.92 -27.48 -5.11
N ILE A 1159 -53.87 -28.01 -5.74
CA ILE A 1159 -53.90 -28.43 -7.15
C ILE A 1159 -54.95 -29.51 -7.37
N LEU A 1160 -55.01 -30.51 -6.49
CA LEU A 1160 -56.03 -31.56 -6.53
C LEU A 1160 -57.45 -30.99 -6.38
N LEU A 1161 -57.64 -30.02 -5.48
CA LEU A 1161 -58.93 -29.37 -5.29
C LEU A 1161 -59.33 -28.53 -6.52
N ARG A 1162 -58.38 -27.86 -7.17
CA ARG A 1162 -58.60 -27.18 -8.46
C ARG A 1162 -59.00 -28.14 -9.56
N SER A 1163 -58.35 -29.30 -9.65
CA SER A 1163 -58.74 -30.36 -10.58
C SER A 1163 -60.18 -30.82 -10.35
N ALA A 1164 -60.53 -31.10 -9.08
CA ALA A 1164 -61.90 -31.49 -8.72
C ALA A 1164 -62.93 -30.40 -9.06
N ILE A 1165 -62.63 -29.13 -8.77
CA ILE A 1165 -63.55 -28.01 -9.08
C ILE A 1165 -63.71 -27.89 -10.60
N ALA A 1166 -62.63 -27.99 -11.37
CA ALA A 1166 -62.66 -27.94 -12.82
C ALA A 1166 -63.53 -29.06 -13.41
N TYR A 1167 -63.37 -30.31 -12.95
CA TYR A 1167 -64.24 -31.42 -13.39
C TYR A 1167 -65.70 -31.22 -12.97
N LYS A 1168 -65.95 -30.66 -11.78
CA LYS A 1168 -67.32 -30.32 -11.35
C LYS A 1168 -67.95 -29.25 -12.22
N MET A 1169 -67.18 -28.24 -12.64
CA MET A 1169 -67.64 -27.21 -13.57
C MET A 1169 -67.83 -27.76 -15.00
N ALA A 1170 -67.10 -28.81 -15.37
CA ALA A 1170 -67.26 -29.52 -16.65
C ALA A 1170 -68.39 -30.55 -16.66
N ASN A 1171 -69.05 -30.82 -15.53
CA ASN A 1171 -69.96 -31.97 -15.34
C ASN A 1171 -69.32 -33.33 -15.69
N ASP A 1172 -68.02 -33.51 -15.42
CA ASP A 1172 -67.32 -34.78 -15.62
C ASP A 1172 -67.34 -35.64 -14.35
N GLU A 1173 -68.48 -36.31 -14.12
CA GLU A 1173 -68.68 -37.17 -12.95
C GLU A 1173 -67.75 -38.41 -12.98
N LEU A 1174 -67.29 -38.86 -14.15
CA LEU A 1174 -66.35 -39.98 -14.26
C LEU A 1174 -64.99 -39.61 -13.66
N SER A 1175 -64.47 -38.43 -14.00
CA SER A 1175 -63.21 -37.94 -13.45
C SER A 1175 -63.32 -37.60 -11.96
N LEU A 1176 -64.45 -37.04 -11.51
CA LEU A 1176 -64.71 -36.81 -10.08
C LEU A 1176 -64.74 -38.12 -9.28
N GLY A 1177 -65.45 -39.13 -9.77
CA GLY A 1177 -65.48 -40.46 -9.17
C GLY A 1177 -64.09 -41.10 -9.08
N ARG A 1178 -63.24 -40.90 -10.10
CA ARG A 1178 -61.84 -41.33 -10.09
C ARG A 1178 -61.03 -40.61 -9.01
N LEU A 1179 -61.09 -39.28 -8.95
CA LEU A 1179 -60.38 -38.48 -7.94
C LEU A 1179 -60.80 -38.87 -6.52
N ARG A 1180 -62.10 -39.08 -6.29
CA ARG A 1180 -62.63 -39.57 -5.02
C ARG A 1180 -62.02 -40.92 -4.67
N LYS A 1181 -62.07 -41.89 -5.58
CA LYS A 1181 -61.53 -43.23 -5.34
C LYS A 1181 -60.03 -43.23 -5.03
N GLN A 1182 -59.26 -42.38 -5.70
CA GLN A 1182 -57.80 -42.36 -5.56
C GLN A 1182 -57.34 -41.54 -4.34
N PHE A 1183 -57.93 -40.36 -4.10
CA PHE A 1183 -57.38 -39.37 -3.17
C PHE A 1183 -58.20 -39.13 -1.89
N MET A 1184 -59.42 -39.68 -1.76
CA MET A 1184 -60.26 -39.42 -0.56
C MET A 1184 -59.54 -39.78 0.75
N ARG A 1185 -58.90 -40.96 0.82
CA ARG A 1185 -58.14 -41.40 1.99
C ARG A 1185 -56.95 -40.47 2.31
N LYS A 1186 -56.32 -39.90 1.28
CA LYS A 1186 -55.20 -38.94 1.43
C LYS A 1186 -55.68 -37.57 1.92
N MET A 1187 -56.92 -37.19 1.61
CA MET A 1187 -57.51 -35.90 1.96
C MET A 1187 -58.25 -35.90 3.31
N GLU A 1188 -58.71 -37.04 3.80
CA GLU A 1188 -59.59 -37.19 4.98
C GLU A 1188 -59.06 -36.52 6.26
N ASN A 1189 -57.75 -36.59 6.51
CA ASN A 1189 -57.10 -36.02 7.71
C ASN A 1189 -56.43 -34.65 7.45
N THR A 1190 -56.85 -33.95 6.40
CA THR A 1190 -56.25 -32.67 5.99
C THR A 1190 -57.20 -31.50 6.30
N SER A 1191 -56.65 -30.28 6.34
CA SER A 1191 -57.44 -29.05 6.46
C SER A 1191 -58.43 -28.84 5.30
N HIS A 1192 -58.32 -29.60 4.21
CA HIS A 1192 -59.16 -29.48 3.01
C HIS A 1192 -60.10 -30.66 2.80
N ALA A 1193 -60.20 -31.57 3.78
CA ALA A 1193 -61.07 -32.74 3.71
C ALA A 1193 -62.52 -32.38 3.38
N GLY A 1194 -63.07 -31.38 4.08
CA GLY A 1194 -64.43 -30.88 3.89
C GLY A 1194 -64.65 -30.29 2.50
N SER A 1195 -63.76 -29.40 2.06
CA SER A 1195 -63.82 -28.78 0.72
C SER A 1195 -63.69 -29.81 -0.40
N PHE A 1196 -62.81 -30.79 -0.27
CA PHE A 1196 -62.65 -31.85 -1.26
C PHE A 1196 -63.91 -32.72 -1.35
N THR A 1197 -64.47 -33.11 -0.19
CA THR A 1197 -65.71 -33.92 -0.11
C THR A 1197 -66.89 -33.18 -0.74
N LEU A 1198 -67.02 -31.87 -0.50
CA LEU A 1198 -68.06 -31.01 -1.08
C LEU A 1198 -68.03 -31.01 -2.62
N VAL A 1199 -66.85 -31.13 -3.22
CA VAL A 1199 -66.69 -31.06 -4.68
C VAL A 1199 -66.87 -32.42 -5.35
N VAL A 1200 -66.42 -33.51 -4.72
CA VAL A 1200 -66.40 -34.86 -5.34
C VAL A 1200 -67.64 -35.71 -5.05
N ASP A 1201 -68.52 -35.31 -4.12
CA ASP A 1201 -69.76 -36.03 -3.82
C ASP A 1201 -70.90 -35.63 -4.79
N GLU A 1202 -71.60 -36.63 -5.36
CA GLU A 1202 -72.72 -36.43 -6.30
C GLU A 1202 -73.99 -35.87 -5.61
N ASP A 1203 -74.27 -36.27 -4.36
CA ASP A 1203 -75.55 -36.02 -3.66
C ASP A 1203 -75.58 -34.75 -2.80
N ARG A 1204 -74.46 -34.00 -2.70
CA ARG A 1204 -74.31 -32.85 -1.80
C ARG A 1204 -73.83 -31.60 -2.54
N THR A 1205 -74.69 -30.99 -3.34
CA THR A 1205 -74.39 -29.68 -3.95
C THR A 1205 -75.15 -28.55 -3.28
N ASP A 1206 -74.58 -28.01 -2.20
CA ASP A 1206 -74.91 -26.64 -1.81
C ASP A 1206 -74.22 -25.69 -2.82
N ALA A 1207 -75.00 -25.22 -3.80
CA ALA A 1207 -74.51 -24.37 -4.89
C ALA A 1207 -73.93 -23.02 -4.42
N ILE A 1208 -74.20 -22.59 -3.18
CA ILE A 1208 -73.65 -21.36 -2.61
C ILE A 1208 -72.26 -21.65 -2.04
N GLU A 1209 -72.13 -22.71 -1.23
CA GLU A 1209 -70.83 -23.12 -0.66
C GLU A 1209 -69.84 -23.54 -1.75
N PHE A 1210 -70.29 -24.24 -2.80
CA PHE A 1210 -69.42 -24.57 -3.95
C PHE A 1210 -68.92 -23.32 -4.67
N ARG A 1211 -69.78 -22.34 -4.95
CA ARG A 1211 -69.37 -21.08 -5.62
C ARG A 1211 -68.47 -20.21 -4.75
N LYS A 1212 -68.58 -20.32 -3.42
CA LYS A 1212 -67.69 -19.65 -2.48
C LYS A 1212 -66.31 -20.30 -2.51
N LEU A 1213 -66.26 -21.63 -2.39
CA LEU A 1213 -65.04 -22.42 -2.47
C LEU A 1213 -64.32 -22.24 -3.82
N ALA A 1214 -65.05 -22.29 -4.93
CA ALA A 1214 -64.49 -22.11 -6.27
C ALA A 1214 -63.84 -20.73 -6.45
N ARG A 1215 -64.42 -19.67 -5.85
CA ARG A 1215 -63.81 -18.33 -5.86
C ARG A 1215 -62.56 -18.25 -5.00
N GLU A 1216 -62.64 -18.74 -3.76
CA GLU A 1216 -61.51 -18.75 -2.82
C GLU A 1216 -60.29 -19.50 -3.41
N ILE A 1217 -60.54 -20.63 -4.06
CA ILE A 1217 -59.49 -21.43 -4.70
C ILE A 1217 -59.01 -20.81 -6.02
N ALA A 1218 -59.81 -20.02 -6.73
CA ALA A 1218 -59.42 -19.32 -7.95
C ALA A 1218 -58.51 -18.10 -7.71
N GLU A 1219 -58.61 -17.44 -6.55
CA GLU A 1219 -57.83 -16.23 -6.21
C GLU A 1219 -56.34 -16.49 -5.92
N ILE A 1220 -55.93 -17.76 -5.79
CA ILE A 1220 -54.53 -18.13 -5.52
C ILE A 1220 -53.70 -18.04 -6.82
N ASP A 1221 -52.78 -17.09 -6.91
CA ASP A 1221 -51.90 -16.95 -8.08
C ASP A 1221 -50.78 -18.00 -8.08
N MET A 1222 -50.62 -18.74 -9.19
CA MET A 1222 -49.54 -19.72 -9.37
C MET A 1222 -48.29 -19.11 -10.02
N LEU A 1223 -48.25 -17.79 -10.27
CA LEU A 1223 -47.07 -17.12 -10.84
C LEU A 1223 -45.80 -17.47 -10.07
N LYS A 1224 -45.89 -17.44 -8.74
CA LYS A 1224 -44.75 -17.73 -7.87
C LYS A 1224 -44.26 -19.16 -8.03
N GLU A 1225 -45.17 -20.13 -8.06
CA GLU A 1225 -44.83 -21.55 -8.27
C GLU A 1225 -44.23 -21.78 -9.66
N PHE A 1226 -44.77 -21.11 -10.68
CA PHE A 1226 -44.19 -21.11 -12.01
C PHE A 1226 -42.76 -20.57 -12.02
N ILE A 1227 -42.49 -19.44 -11.38
CA ILE A 1227 -41.15 -18.82 -11.37
C ILE A 1227 -40.15 -19.66 -10.59
N ASP A 1228 -40.55 -20.24 -9.46
CA ASP A 1228 -39.69 -21.13 -8.66
C ASP A 1228 -39.31 -22.40 -9.47
N ASP A 1229 -40.28 -23.02 -10.16
CA ASP A 1229 -40.03 -24.20 -11.01
C ASP A 1229 -39.22 -23.83 -12.26
N TYR A 1230 -39.51 -22.67 -12.87
CA TYR A 1230 -38.78 -22.13 -14.01
C TYR A 1230 -37.30 -21.90 -13.69
N ARG A 1231 -36.99 -21.27 -12.54
CA ARG A 1231 -35.60 -21.06 -12.07
C ARG A 1231 -34.89 -22.38 -11.77
N SER A 1232 -35.60 -23.33 -11.13
CA SER A 1232 -35.05 -24.65 -10.81
C SER A 1232 -34.67 -25.44 -12.07
N ASN A 1233 -35.53 -25.41 -13.09
CA ASN A 1233 -35.26 -26.04 -14.38
C ASN A 1233 -34.11 -25.35 -15.13
N GLU A 1234 -33.94 -24.03 -14.96
CA GLU A 1234 -32.81 -23.29 -15.52
C GLU A 1234 -31.47 -23.72 -14.89
N GLU A 1235 -31.41 -23.91 -13.58
CA GLU A 1235 -30.21 -24.41 -12.90
C GLU A 1235 -29.82 -25.83 -13.33
N LEU A 1236 -30.81 -26.71 -13.50
CA LEU A 1236 -30.59 -28.09 -13.98
C LEU A 1236 -30.02 -28.09 -15.40
N ASP A 1237 -30.57 -27.28 -16.29
CA ASP A 1237 -30.10 -27.14 -17.68
C ASP A 1237 -28.67 -26.53 -17.75
N ILE A 1238 -28.30 -25.65 -16.83
CA ILE A 1238 -26.91 -25.17 -16.69
C ILE A 1238 -25.97 -26.30 -16.24
N ARG A 1239 -26.37 -27.11 -15.24
CA ARG A 1239 -25.56 -28.22 -14.72
C ARG A 1239 -25.33 -29.32 -15.75
N ASP A 1240 -26.35 -29.66 -16.53
CA ASP A 1240 -26.24 -30.70 -17.55
C ASP A 1240 -25.36 -30.26 -18.73
N ARG A 1241 -25.38 -28.96 -19.08
CA ARG A 1241 -24.42 -28.37 -20.04
C ARG A 1241 -22.98 -28.41 -19.54
N ALA A 1242 -22.74 -28.10 -18.26
CA ALA A 1242 -21.39 -28.18 -17.69
C ALA A 1242 -20.83 -29.62 -17.75
N LYS A 1243 -21.68 -30.64 -17.59
CA LYS A 1243 -21.29 -32.05 -17.75
C LYS A 1243 -21.00 -32.43 -19.21
N GLU A 1244 -21.79 -31.95 -20.17
CA GLU A 1244 -21.52 -32.19 -21.60
C GLU A 1244 -20.24 -31.52 -22.09
N THR A 1245 -19.81 -30.41 -21.47
CA THR A 1245 -18.59 -29.68 -21.87
C THR A 1245 -17.32 -30.28 -21.26
N ILE A 1246 -17.41 -31.00 -20.14
CA ILE A 1246 -16.27 -31.66 -19.46
C ILE A 1246 -16.07 -33.10 -19.98
N GLY A 1247 -17.06 -33.68 -20.65
CA GLY A 1247 -17.01 -35.02 -21.24
C GLY A 1247 -16.67 -35.09 -22.74
N GLY A 1248 -16.27 -33.97 -23.36
CA GLY A 1248 -15.97 -33.85 -24.80
C GLY A 1248 -14.49 -33.80 -25.13
#